data_AF-A0A438K9H0-F1
#
_entry.id   AF-A0A438K9H0-F1
#
_cell.length_a   1.000
_cell.length_b   1.000
_cell.length_c   1.000
_cell.angle_alpha   90.00
_cell.angle_beta   90.00
_cell.angle_gamma   90.00
#
_symmetry.space_group_name_H-M   'P 1'
#
loop_
_entity.id
_entity.type
_entity.pdbx_description
1 polymer ?
#
loop_
_entity_poly.entity_id
_entity_poly.type
_entity_poly.pdbx_seq_one_letter_code
_entity_poly.pdbx_strand_id
1 'polypeptide(L)'
;MFEYRDMCQFAGKHVMSLATSSALTKSNVFQILNFIKFLRLKVLPADEFIQTIKDGRWLKTSCGHRSPVGSVLFDQEWKAASQISDIPFIDQDHYGKEILRFKMELQLLGVVVGFNKNYQLVTDHLKSQACSNHPTAEAILLIFECMRDCERNSRPALKLIQALKWDSLLKVFHNDFPLIDEDFYGTSILSYEKELRQAGIVVDFEAATQKFLAVFKKHASSSSIGREHVLSFLRSYRQIDKTNKFPSDFKHDICQAKWLQTRPGVPRSPRECILFGPEWEPVSSITVLPFIDDSDKYYGKRIHEYSKELRSLGVTIKYRDGVRFVAAGICFPQDPSTITPESVLSLLQCIKILQKYDPHLPDIFRKKVSQSWLKTYYGYRSPDQSLLFGSEWGSFLQRNDGPFIDEEFYGPNITAYKNELREIGVTVDVSNGCSLLAGYLDFHSEFSTIVRVYNYLNKHSWSPHRDAPRRIWIPNGSDSGEWVSPEKCVIYDEDGLFSSQFNVLEKHYMPELFTFFSRVMQVKSNPSVDDYCELWNNWENSREQLSHSECCAFWAHVSNHWSKKTQKTLAENLSKLPVESDSDGIMLFDKHDVFIADDLQLKYLFEQSSPHSIFVWYPQPSIPSLSWNKLFEIYRKIGVRTISESVQKEDISKLEASELKQVSQKESLIGRGLLRLILGFLADPSIEMEAGQRQEAVKGLLNLKVFQTEDPIAVSYRLSTTTGETMDINARRMMCWDQENFKLVMEKMEMSGGHKSTIEYATVFAEVISEAVLQGNGDHISALAKLIKLAFLLDFDEEAVGFLMRSKNLQVFMEDEEFLSSAFSVEGRPDLLVEELSPA
;
A
#
# COMPACT_ATOMS: atom_id res chain seq x y z
N MET A 1 1.19 137.36 8.69
CA MET A 1 1.05 135.87 8.64
C MET A 1 0.93 135.34 7.20
N PHE A 2 0.50 136.14 6.21
CA PHE A 2 0.41 135.74 4.79
C PHE A 2 1.77 135.59 4.06
N GLU A 3 2.72 136.52 4.23
CA GLU A 3 4.00 136.51 3.48
C GLU A 3 4.86 135.26 3.72
N TYR A 4 4.82 134.71 4.93
CA TYR A 4 5.65 133.54 5.27
C TYR A 4 5.14 132.25 4.59
N ARG A 5 3.81 132.07 4.50
CA ARG A 5 3.19 130.92 3.81
C ARG A 5 3.49 130.95 2.31
N ASP A 6 3.32 132.11 1.68
CA ASP A 6 3.54 132.28 0.24
C ASP A 6 5.02 132.09 -0.14
N MET A 7 5.94 132.56 0.71
CA MET A 7 7.38 132.33 0.54
C MET A 7 7.76 130.86 0.67
N CYS A 8 7.20 130.13 1.64
CA CYS A 8 7.41 128.69 1.78
C CYS A 8 6.87 127.91 0.57
N GLN A 9 5.69 128.26 0.04
CA GLN A 9 5.15 127.62 -1.16
C GLN A 9 5.97 127.95 -2.41
N PHE A 10 6.42 129.20 -2.57
CA PHE A 10 7.29 129.61 -3.68
C PHE A 10 8.62 128.85 -3.64
N ALA A 11 9.27 128.79 -2.48
CA ALA A 11 10.50 128.05 -2.28
C ALA A 11 10.30 126.56 -2.61
N GLY A 12 9.20 125.96 -2.14
CA GLY A 12 8.85 124.57 -2.46
C GLY A 12 8.69 124.33 -3.96
N LYS A 13 7.93 125.19 -4.66
CA LYS A 13 7.71 125.10 -6.12
C LYS A 13 9.02 125.26 -6.90
N HIS A 14 9.89 126.16 -6.47
CA HIS A 14 11.21 126.33 -7.08
C HIS A 14 12.08 125.09 -6.93
N VAL A 15 12.12 124.50 -5.72
CA VAL A 15 12.82 123.22 -5.48
C VAL A 15 12.24 122.10 -6.35
N MET A 16 10.91 122.02 -6.52
CA MET A 16 10.28 121.03 -7.40
C MET A 16 10.60 121.25 -8.88
N SER A 17 10.67 122.50 -9.35
CA SER A 17 11.13 122.81 -10.70
C SER A 17 12.55 122.27 -10.94
N LEU A 18 13.47 122.51 -10.00
CA LEU A 18 14.85 122.02 -10.06
C LEU A 18 14.94 120.49 -9.99
N ALA A 19 14.04 119.84 -9.24
CA ALA A 19 13.93 118.38 -9.21
C ALA A 19 13.56 117.81 -10.58
N THR A 20 12.58 118.43 -11.23
CA THR A 20 12.06 118.00 -12.53
C THR A 20 13.11 118.14 -13.64
N SER A 21 13.99 119.13 -13.53
CA SER A 21 15.10 119.35 -14.46
C SER A 21 16.38 118.58 -14.10
N SER A 22 16.35 117.66 -13.11
CA SER A 22 17.53 116.94 -12.60
C SER A 22 18.69 117.83 -12.15
N ALA A 23 18.41 119.10 -11.81
CA ALA A 23 19.43 120.09 -11.43
C ALA A 23 19.71 120.13 -9.92
N LEU A 24 19.01 119.32 -9.12
CA LEU A 24 19.28 119.19 -7.69
C LEU A 24 20.53 118.35 -7.45
N THR A 25 21.57 118.99 -6.91
CA THR A 25 22.79 118.32 -6.46
C THR A 25 22.65 117.80 -5.02
N LYS A 26 23.58 116.93 -4.61
CA LYS A 26 23.76 116.51 -3.21
C LYS A 26 23.77 117.68 -2.23
N SER A 27 24.46 118.77 -2.57
CA SER A 27 24.54 119.97 -1.73
C SER A 27 23.17 120.64 -1.55
N ASN A 28 22.39 120.73 -2.63
CA ASN A 28 21.05 121.32 -2.61
C ASN A 28 20.11 120.52 -1.70
N VAL A 29 20.20 119.19 -1.71
CA VAL A 29 19.43 118.32 -0.80
C VAL A 29 19.76 118.59 0.66
N PHE A 30 21.05 118.73 1.01
CA PHE A 30 21.44 119.09 2.38
C PHE A 30 21.00 120.51 2.77
N GLN A 31 20.96 121.45 1.84
CA GLN A 31 20.43 122.79 2.10
C GLN A 31 18.92 122.73 2.40
N ILE A 32 18.16 121.94 1.65
CA ILE A 32 16.73 121.70 1.91
C ILE A 32 16.55 121.10 3.32
N LEU A 33 17.32 120.08 3.68
CA LEU A 33 17.24 119.46 5.01
C LEU A 33 17.68 120.41 6.14
N ASN A 34 18.73 121.22 5.93
CA ASN A 34 19.14 122.26 6.88
C ASN A 34 18.09 123.35 7.03
N PHE A 35 17.39 123.70 5.94
CA PHE A 35 16.29 124.66 5.98
C PHE A 35 15.13 124.11 6.81
N ILE A 36 14.70 122.86 6.57
CA ILE A 36 13.67 122.20 7.39
C ILE A 36 14.12 122.12 8.86
N LYS A 37 15.39 121.79 9.12
CA LYS A 37 15.97 121.78 10.46
C LYS A 37 15.90 123.15 11.13
N PHE A 38 16.23 124.20 10.40
CA PHE A 38 16.15 125.59 10.88
C PHE A 38 14.70 125.95 11.22
N LEU A 39 13.75 125.66 10.33
CA LEU A 39 12.32 125.90 10.57
C LEU A 39 11.83 125.17 11.83
N ARG A 40 12.20 123.90 11.98
CA ARG A 40 11.86 123.08 13.16
C ARG A 40 12.45 123.64 14.45
N LEU A 41 13.74 123.96 14.48
CA LEU A 41 14.44 124.48 15.67
C LEU A 41 13.95 125.88 16.10
N LYS A 42 13.42 126.66 15.16
CA LYS A 42 12.84 127.98 15.41
C LYS A 42 11.33 127.94 15.63
N VAL A 43 10.71 126.75 15.64
CA VAL A 43 9.26 126.55 15.83
C VAL A 43 8.42 127.33 14.79
N LEU A 44 8.95 127.42 13.56
CA LEU A 44 8.25 128.05 12.44
C LEU A 44 7.41 127.02 11.67
N PRO A 45 6.27 127.40 11.05
CA PRO A 45 5.47 126.48 10.25
C PRO A 45 6.29 125.94 9.07
N ALA A 46 6.54 124.64 9.04
CA ALA A 46 7.24 123.97 7.93
C ALA A 46 6.28 123.24 6.99
N ASP A 47 5.01 123.08 7.39
CA ASP A 47 4.04 122.20 6.73
C ASP A 47 3.78 122.58 5.27
N GLU A 48 3.69 123.87 4.96
CA GLU A 48 3.44 124.38 3.61
C GLU A 48 4.61 124.09 2.65
N PHE A 49 5.85 124.27 3.14
CA PHE A 49 7.05 123.95 2.38
C PHE A 49 7.17 122.43 2.18
N ILE A 50 7.01 121.66 3.26
CA ILE A 50 7.05 120.18 3.26
C ILE A 50 6.00 119.61 2.32
N GLN A 51 4.73 120.04 2.41
CA GLN A 51 3.65 119.57 1.54
C GLN A 51 3.92 119.81 0.06
N THR A 52 4.61 120.91 -0.27
CA THR A 52 4.97 121.22 -1.66
C THR A 52 6.04 120.27 -2.21
N ILE A 53 6.93 119.74 -1.35
CA ILE A 53 8.11 118.99 -1.80
C ILE A 53 8.05 117.49 -1.49
N LYS A 54 7.24 117.05 -0.53
CA LYS A 54 7.27 115.69 0.00
C LYS A 54 6.86 114.61 -1.01
N ASP A 55 6.04 114.95 -2.00
CA ASP A 55 5.56 114.03 -3.04
C ASP A 55 6.42 114.07 -4.32
N GLY A 56 7.38 115.01 -4.38
CA GLY A 56 8.25 115.22 -5.53
C GLY A 56 9.39 114.21 -5.61
N ARG A 57 9.76 113.79 -6.82
CA ARG A 57 10.83 112.80 -7.07
C ARG A 57 12.22 113.43 -7.08
N TRP A 58 12.71 113.84 -5.91
CA TRP A 58 14.02 114.49 -5.79
C TRP A 58 15.00 113.77 -4.86
N LEU A 59 14.51 112.84 -4.03
CA LEU A 59 15.37 112.11 -3.10
C LEU A 59 16.00 110.92 -3.82
N LYS A 60 17.34 110.86 -3.87
CA LYS A 60 18.05 109.74 -4.48
C LYS A 60 17.96 108.50 -3.58
N THR A 61 17.43 107.41 -4.12
CA THR A 61 17.31 106.11 -3.45
C THR A 61 17.92 105.00 -4.30
N SER A 62 17.98 103.79 -3.73
CA SER A 62 18.35 102.54 -4.40
C SER A 62 17.51 102.28 -5.66
N CYS A 63 16.28 102.81 -5.73
CA CYS A 63 15.36 102.65 -6.85
C CYS A 63 15.24 103.91 -7.74
N GLY A 64 16.29 104.74 -7.79
CA GLY A 64 16.34 105.98 -8.55
C GLY A 64 15.91 107.21 -7.74
N HIS A 65 15.55 108.32 -8.40
CA HIS A 65 14.99 109.48 -7.69
C HIS A 65 13.52 109.22 -7.35
N ARG A 66 13.18 109.22 -6.05
CA ARG A 66 11.86 108.91 -5.52
C ARG A 66 11.33 110.03 -4.64
N SER A 67 10.04 109.94 -4.35
CA SER A 67 9.36 110.78 -3.37
C SER A 67 9.93 110.52 -1.97
N PRO A 68 10.19 111.54 -1.15
CA PRO A 68 10.43 111.34 0.28
C PRO A 68 9.37 110.46 0.95
N VAL A 69 8.09 110.63 0.60
CA VAL A 69 7.00 109.76 1.05
C VAL A 69 7.17 108.34 0.48
N GLY A 70 7.25 107.34 1.37
CA GLY A 70 7.45 105.94 1.01
C GLY A 70 8.91 105.53 0.79
N SER A 71 9.85 106.49 0.81
CA SER A 71 11.28 106.19 0.89
C SER A 71 11.70 105.82 2.31
N VAL A 72 12.74 105.00 2.45
CA VAL A 72 13.18 104.47 3.75
C VAL A 72 14.60 104.90 4.06
N LEU A 73 14.83 105.42 5.27
CA LEU A 73 16.18 105.61 5.77
C LEU A 73 16.70 104.28 6.29
N PHE A 74 17.63 103.66 5.57
CA PHE A 74 18.18 102.36 5.95
C PHE A 74 18.85 102.39 7.32
N ASP A 75 18.47 101.44 8.17
CA ASP A 75 19.17 101.03 9.38
C ASP A 75 19.21 99.49 9.45
N GLN A 76 19.84 98.94 10.49
CA GLN A 76 20.03 97.48 10.59
C GLN A 76 18.71 96.70 10.76
N GLU A 77 17.63 97.33 11.21
CA GLU A 77 16.33 96.65 11.34
C GLU A 77 15.73 96.33 9.96
N TRP A 78 16.07 97.11 8.93
CA TRP A 78 15.63 96.90 7.54
C TRP A 78 16.47 95.89 6.76
N LYS A 79 17.54 95.32 7.36
CA LYS A 79 18.47 94.42 6.67
C LYS A 79 17.80 93.15 6.12
N ALA A 80 16.83 92.58 6.83
CA ALA A 80 16.08 91.42 6.35
C ALA A 80 15.15 91.81 5.19
N ALA A 81 14.43 92.93 5.34
CA ALA A 81 13.52 93.45 4.32
C ALA A 81 14.24 93.80 3.01
N SER A 82 15.42 94.42 3.06
CA SER A 82 16.17 94.83 1.87
C SER A 82 16.61 93.67 0.97
N GLN A 83 16.73 92.46 1.52
CA GLN A 83 17.07 91.27 0.75
C GLN A 83 15.90 90.82 -0.13
N ILE A 84 14.67 90.90 0.40
CA ILE A 84 13.46 90.32 -0.20
C ILE A 84 12.56 91.35 -0.91
N SER A 85 12.82 92.64 -0.72
CA SER A 85 11.98 93.72 -1.26
C SER A 85 12.79 94.79 -1.99
N ASP A 86 12.17 95.41 -2.98
CA ASP A 86 12.68 96.58 -3.73
C ASP A 86 12.21 97.89 -3.07
N ILE A 87 12.33 97.96 -1.75
CA ILE A 87 12.03 99.17 -0.98
C ILE A 87 13.02 100.28 -1.41
N PRO A 88 12.53 101.51 -1.66
CA PRO A 88 13.37 102.65 -2.04
C PRO A 88 14.16 103.18 -0.82
N PHE A 89 15.28 102.56 -0.49
CA PHE A 89 16.20 103.01 0.55
C PHE A 89 16.99 104.24 0.09
N ILE A 90 17.10 105.26 0.94
CA ILE A 90 17.94 106.43 0.66
C ILE A 90 19.37 105.99 0.35
N ASP A 91 19.92 106.51 -0.75
CA ASP A 91 21.24 106.17 -1.26
C ASP A 91 22.34 106.77 -0.36
N GLN A 92 22.76 106.01 0.64
CA GLN A 92 23.80 106.44 1.58
C GLN A 92 25.18 106.51 0.94
N ASP A 93 25.43 105.85 -0.20
CA ASP A 93 26.69 105.98 -0.94
C ASP A 93 26.75 107.35 -1.64
N HIS A 94 25.62 107.80 -2.20
CA HIS A 94 25.50 109.13 -2.75
C HIS A 94 25.58 110.22 -1.67
N TYR A 95 24.76 110.13 -0.62
CA TYR A 95 24.66 111.20 0.39
C TYR A 95 25.74 111.14 1.49
N GLY A 96 26.33 109.97 1.75
CA GLY A 96 27.24 109.74 2.87
C GLY A 96 26.53 109.72 4.23
N LYS A 97 27.26 109.36 5.30
CA LYS A 97 26.73 109.26 6.68
C LYS A 97 26.17 110.58 7.23
N GLU A 98 26.44 111.71 6.59
CA GLU A 98 25.91 113.03 6.95
C GLU A 98 24.38 113.08 6.91
N ILE A 99 23.73 112.36 5.99
CA ILE A 99 22.27 112.36 5.86
C ILE A 99 21.55 111.81 7.11
N LEU A 100 22.23 110.93 7.86
CA LEU A 100 21.72 110.37 9.11
C LEU A 100 21.51 111.45 10.20
N ARG A 101 22.19 112.60 10.10
CA ARG A 101 22.03 113.74 11.03
C ARG A 101 20.70 114.48 10.85
N PHE A 102 19.97 114.18 9.78
CA PHE A 102 18.69 114.80 9.41
C PHE A 102 17.50 113.85 9.60
N LYS A 103 17.62 112.85 10.48
CA LYS A 103 16.60 111.84 10.75
C LYS A 103 15.21 112.44 11.00
N MET A 104 15.13 113.50 11.80
CA MET A 104 13.85 114.16 12.13
C MET A 104 13.28 114.92 10.92
N GLU A 105 14.12 115.59 10.16
CA GLU A 105 13.72 116.36 8.98
C GLU A 105 13.25 115.45 7.84
N LEU A 106 13.93 114.31 7.64
CA LEU A 106 13.52 113.27 6.70
C LEU A 106 12.18 112.65 7.12
N GLN A 107 12.00 112.38 8.42
CA GLN A 107 10.73 111.87 8.94
C GLN A 107 9.57 112.87 8.74
N LEU A 108 9.82 114.17 8.90
CA LEU A 108 8.84 115.23 8.59
C LEU A 108 8.46 115.26 7.11
N LEU A 109 9.36 114.87 6.21
CA LEU A 109 9.09 114.74 4.77
C LEU A 109 8.35 113.44 4.40
N GLY A 110 8.08 112.55 5.36
CA GLY A 110 7.40 111.27 5.11
C GLY A 110 8.33 110.10 4.79
N VAL A 111 9.64 110.26 4.97
CA VAL A 111 10.58 109.14 4.94
C VAL A 111 10.34 108.25 6.15
N VAL A 112 10.27 106.95 5.94
CA VAL A 112 10.12 105.96 7.02
C VAL A 112 11.48 105.78 7.70
N VAL A 113 11.48 105.87 9.02
CA VAL A 113 12.67 105.80 9.86
C VAL A 113 12.44 104.77 10.97
N GLY A 114 13.32 103.78 11.07
CA GLY A 114 13.09 102.58 11.90
C GLY A 114 12.11 101.61 11.24
N PHE A 115 12.22 100.31 11.52
CA PHE A 115 11.36 99.31 10.89
C PHE A 115 9.93 99.37 11.42
N ASN A 116 9.77 99.51 12.74
CA ASN A 116 8.47 99.66 13.43
C ASN A 116 7.38 98.66 13.01
N LYS A 117 7.77 97.45 12.56
CA LYS A 117 6.85 96.42 12.05
C LYS A 117 6.03 96.86 10.84
N ASN A 118 6.60 97.65 9.93
CA ASN A 118 5.98 98.04 8.66
C ASN A 118 5.94 96.88 7.64
N TYR A 119 5.27 95.78 7.98
CA TYR A 119 5.17 94.60 7.13
C TYR A 119 4.45 94.90 5.81
N GLN A 120 3.43 95.76 5.81
CA GLN A 120 2.73 96.18 4.60
C GLN A 120 3.68 96.81 3.57
N LEU A 121 4.61 97.67 4.00
CA LEU A 121 5.58 98.29 3.10
C LEU A 121 6.53 97.24 2.48
N VAL A 122 6.88 96.20 3.24
CA VAL A 122 7.66 95.08 2.71
C VAL A 122 6.84 94.33 1.67
N THR A 123 5.59 93.97 1.99
CA THR A 123 4.66 93.25 1.10
C THR A 123 4.43 93.98 -0.23
N ASP A 124 4.18 95.30 -0.19
CA ASP A 124 3.93 96.12 -1.38
C ASP A 124 5.15 96.20 -2.32
N HIS A 125 6.35 95.98 -1.78
CA HIS A 125 7.62 96.05 -2.49
C HIS A 125 8.33 94.69 -2.60
N LEU A 126 7.66 93.55 -2.34
CA LEU A 126 8.28 92.23 -2.47
C LEU A 126 8.78 91.98 -3.90
N LYS A 127 9.99 91.45 -4.03
CA LYS A 127 10.60 91.14 -5.33
C LYS A 127 9.80 90.05 -6.04
N SER A 128 9.49 90.27 -7.32
CA SER A 128 8.73 89.30 -8.13
C SER A 128 9.60 88.18 -8.75
N GLN A 129 10.92 88.31 -8.71
CA GLN A 129 11.88 87.33 -9.24
C GLN A 129 12.66 86.66 -8.11
N ALA A 130 12.97 85.37 -8.29
CA ALA A 130 13.79 84.60 -7.38
C ALA A 130 15.11 85.33 -7.08
N CYS A 131 15.34 85.66 -5.80
CA CYS A 131 16.53 86.37 -5.37
C CYS A 131 17.79 85.73 -5.95
N SER A 132 18.59 86.50 -6.70
CA SER A 132 19.89 86.06 -7.24
C SER A 132 20.92 85.76 -6.13
N ASN A 133 20.62 86.17 -4.89
CA ASN A 133 21.35 85.84 -3.68
C ASN A 133 20.42 85.01 -2.78
N HIS A 134 20.92 83.91 -2.22
CA HIS A 134 20.17 83.12 -1.24
C HIS A 134 19.77 84.02 -0.05
N PRO A 135 18.46 84.23 0.20
CA PRO A 135 18.02 85.06 1.31
C PRO A 135 18.45 84.44 2.64
N THR A 136 18.83 85.28 3.62
CA THR A 136 19.14 84.78 4.96
C THR A 136 17.89 84.24 5.66
N ALA A 137 18.09 83.42 6.69
CA ALA A 137 16.99 82.87 7.50
C ALA A 137 16.07 83.98 8.03
N GLU A 138 16.62 85.11 8.48
CA GLU A 138 15.84 86.25 8.98
C GLU A 138 14.96 86.88 7.89
N ALA A 139 15.42 86.87 6.63
CA ALA A 139 14.65 87.41 5.51
C ALA A 139 13.49 86.50 5.13
N ILE A 140 13.68 85.17 5.17
CA ILE A 140 12.58 84.21 4.97
C ILE A 140 11.58 84.26 6.12
N LEU A 141 12.04 84.32 7.37
CA LEU A 141 11.15 84.49 8.53
C LEU A 141 10.34 85.79 8.44
N LEU A 142 10.94 86.87 7.92
CA LEU A 142 10.23 88.13 7.68
C LEU A 142 9.12 87.99 6.63
N ILE A 143 9.29 87.16 5.58
CA ILE A 143 8.20 86.86 4.63
C ILE A 143 7.02 86.22 5.37
N PHE A 144 7.29 85.25 6.26
CA PHE A 144 6.23 84.64 7.07
C PHE A 144 5.60 85.63 8.06
N GLU A 145 6.36 86.56 8.64
CA GLU A 145 5.79 87.66 9.44
C GLU A 145 4.88 88.57 8.60
N CYS A 146 5.25 88.85 7.35
CA CYS A 146 4.42 89.62 6.42
C CYS A 146 3.13 88.88 6.06
N MET A 147 3.21 87.57 5.78
CA MET A 147 2.04 86.72 5.54
C MET A 147 1.09 86.72 6.75
N ARG A 148 1.65 86.58 7.96
CA ARG A 148 0.89 86.62 9.21
C ARG A 148 0.17 87.94 9.44
N ASP A 149 0.83 89.06 9.18
CA ASP A 149 0.26 90.40 9.41
C ASP A 149 -0.84 90.73 8.39
N CYS A 150 -0.70 90.29 7.13
CA CYS A 150 -1.77 90.36 6.12
C CYS A 150 -3.05 89.60 6.55
N GLU A 151 -2.91 88.59 7.42
CA GLU A 151 -4.00 87.69 7.85
C GLU A 151 -4.52 87.95 9.27
N ARG A 152 -4.43 89.18 9.82
CA ARG A 152 -4.95 89.52 11.16
C ARG A 152 -6.49 89.41 11.29
N ASN A 153 -6.98 88.17 11.28
CA ASN A 153 -8.22 87.65 11.85
C ASN A 153 -8.15 86.11 11.94
N SER A 154 -7.20 85.53 12.70
CA SER A 154 -7.42 84.20 13.30
C SER A 154 -6.58 83.97 14.56
N ARG A 155 -7.22 83.36 15.58
CA ARG A 155 -6.68 83.10 16.92
C ARG A 155 -5.37 82.29 16.90
N PRO A 156 -4.52 82.43 17.92
CA PRO A 156 -3.34 81.59 18.08
C PRO A 156 -3.77 80.19 18.52
N ALA A 157 -3.53 79.19 17.68
CA ALA A 157 -3.62 77.80 18.11
C ALA A 157 -2.36 77.48 18.91
N LEU A 158 -2.46 77.73 20.22
CA LEU A 158 -1.54 77.27 21.25
C LEU A 158 -1.55 75.75 21.29
N LYS A 159 -0.65 75.15 20.51
CA LYS A 159 -0.05 73.83 20.69
C LYS A 159 0.92 73.62 19.52
N LEU A 160 2.14 74.16 19.66
CA LEU A 160 3.36 73.68 18.98
C LEU A 160 3.53 72.18 19.30
N ILE A 161 2.67 71.33 18.75
CA ILE A 161 2.63 69.89 19.05
C ILE A 161 3.93 69.33 18.49
N GLN A 162 4.91 69.18 19.38
CA GLN A 162 6.05 68.30 19.20
C GLN A 162 6.75 68.51 17.86
N ALA A 163 7.43 69.66 17.70
CA ALA A 163 8.52 69.86 16.73
C ALA A 163 9.13 68.52 16.30
N LEU A 164 8.55 68.02 15.21
CA LEU A 164 8.97 66.95 14.33
C LEU A 164 9.35 65.58 14.93
N LYS A 165 8.54 65.00 15.82
CA LYS A 165 8.75 63.60 16.28
C LYS A 165 8.69 62.53 15.18
N TRP A 166 8.17 62.85 14.00
CA TRP A 166 8.03 61.94 12.86
C TRP A 166 8.98 62.24 11.70
N ASP A 167 9.91 63.19 11.85
CA ASP A 167 11.01 63.41 10.91
C ASP A 167 11.85 62.16 10.70
N SER A 168 11.98 61.34 11.74
CA SER A 168 12.67 60.06 11.67
C SER A 168 12.10 59.16 10.56
N LEU A 169 10.79 59.23 10.31
CA LEU A 169 10.14 58.49 9.22
C LEU A 169 10.59 59.00 7.84
N LEU A 170 10.58 60.32 7.62
CA LEU A 170 10.99 60.90 6.33
C LEU A 170 12.50 60.70 6.09
N LYS A 171 13.31 60.76 7.14
CA LYS A 171 14.77 60.50 7.11
C LYS A 171 15.11 59.08 6.64
N VAL A 172 14.17 58.12 6.66
CA VAL A 172 14.36 56.80 6.05
C VAL A 172 14.77 56.95 4.58
N PHE A 173 14.14 57.87 3.84
CA PHE A 173 14.48 58.20 2.45
C PHE A 173 14.93 59.66 2.37
N HIS A 174 16.01 60.00 3.08
CA HIS A 174 16.52 61.38 3.21
C HIS A 174 16.76 62.11 1.88
N ASN A 175 17.01 61.39 0.78
CA ASN A 175 17.21 61.99 -0.55
C ASN A 175 15.90 62.31 -1.28
N ASP A 176 14.77 61.72 -0.89
CA ASP A 176 13.47 61.88 -1.55
C ASP A 176 12.59 62.95 -0.89
N PHE A 177 12.97 63.40 0.32
CA PHE A 177 12.23 64.39 1.10
C PHE A 177 13.11 65.60 1.44
N PRO A 178 12.87 66.78 0.83
CA PRO A 178 13.51 68.01 1.28
C PRO A 178 12.92 68.39 2.66
N LEU A 179 13.75 68.33 3.69
CA LEU A 179 13.38 68.69 5.07
C LEU A 179 13.78 70.14 5.37
N ILE A 180 13.03 70.78 6.27
CA ILE A 180 13.40 72.11 6.77
C ILE A 180 14.65 71.96 7.65
N ASP A 181 15.67 72.76 7.34
CA ASP A 181 16.91 72.82 8.12
C ASP A 181 16.72 73.73 9.34
N GLU A 182 16.39 73.14 10.49
CA GLU A 182 16.24 73.89 11.74
C GLU A 182 17.54 74.57 12.20
N ASP A 183 18.72 74.04 11.84
CA ASP A 183 20.00 74.66 12.19
C ASP A 183 20.22 75.96 11.40
N PHE A 184 19.74 75.99 10.15
CA PHE A 184 19.77 77.18 9.32
C PHE A 184 18.70 78.22 9.71
N TYR A 185 17.45 77.79 9.94
CA TYR A 185 16.33 78.71 10.18
C TYR A 185 16.10 79.08 11.65
N GLY A 186 16.64 78.30 12.59
CA GLY A 186 16.35 78.39 14.02
C GLY A 186 14.95 77.86 14.37
N THR A 187 14.75 77.56 15.66
CA THR A 187 13.49 76.97 16.17
C THR A 187 12.26 77.88 16.03
N SER A 188 12.46 79.16 15.70
CA SER A 188 11.39 80.12 15.45
C SER A 188 10.58 79.79 14.20
N ILE A 189 11.14 79.09 13.20
CA ILE A 189 10.41 78.69 11.98
C ILE A 189 9.17 77.84 12.28
N LEU A 190 9.25 77.04 13.34
CA LEU A 190 8.16 76.15 13.78
C LEU A 190 6.95 76.93 14.32
N SER A 191 7.13 78.21 14.67
CA SER A 191 6.02 79.08 15.07
C SER A 191 5.17 79.54 13.88
N TYR A 192 5.60 79.28 12.63
CA TYR A 192 4.96 79.71 11.39
C TYR A 192 4.20 78.57 10.66
N GLU A 193 3.61 77.64 11.41
CA GLU A 193 2.92 76.46 10.84
C GLU A 193 1.87 76.80 9.77
N LYS A 194 1.04 77.83 10.01
CA LYS A 194 -0.03 78.23 9.07
C LYS A 194 0.57 78.76 7.77
N GLU A 195 1.59 79.60 7.89
CA GLU A 195 2.27 80.25 6.78
C GLU A 195 3.08 79.23 5.97
N LEU A 196 3.74 78.28 6.64
CA LEU A 196 4.40 77.13 6.00
C LEU A 196 3.39 76.30 5.20
N ARG A 197 2.20 76.02 5.75
CA ARG A 197 1.13 75.30 5.03
C ARG A 197 0.65 76.06 3.79
N GLN A 198 0.51 77.38 3.88
CA GLN A 198 0.14 78.24 2.74
C GLN A 198 1.21 78.27 1.66
N ALA A 199 2.49 78.22 2.06
CA ALA A 199 3.61 78.06 1.15
C ALA A 199 3.69 76.65 0.50
N GLY A 200 2.74 75.75 0.80
CA GLY A 200 2.68 74.39 0.26
C GLY A 200 3.58 73.39 0.98
N ILE A 201 4.14 73.75 2.14
CA ILE A 201 5.00 72.88 2.93
C ILE A 201 4.14 71.95 3.79
N VAL A 202 4.48 70.67 3.79
CA VAL A 202 3.77 69.65 4.56
C VAL A 202 4.17 69.74 6.03
N VAL A 203 3.23 70.13 6.88
CA VAL A 203 3.46 70.32 8.32
C VAL A 203 2.62 69.38 9.19
N ASP A 204 1.63 68.70 8.62
CA ASP A 204 0.80 67.73 9.32
C ASP A 204 1.24 66.28 9.06
N PHE A 205 1.09 65.44 10.08
CA PHE A 205 1.52 64.05 10.06
C PHE A 205 0.77 63.20 9.01
N GLU A 206 -0.51 63.49 8.78
CA GLU A 206 -1.34 62.72 7.85
C GLU A 206 -0.88 62.93 6.40
N ALA A 207 -0.75 64.18 5.96
CA ALA A 207 -0.20 64.50 4.63
C ALA A 207 1.24 63.98 4.47
N ALA A 208 2.07 64.04 5.51
CA ALA A 208 3.43 63.51 5.46
C ALA A 208 3.46 61.99 5.30
N THR A 209 2.63 61.24 6.03
CA THR A 209 2.55 59.78 5.88
C THR A 209 2.04 59.38 4.51
N GLN A 210 1.14 60.14 3.89
CA GLN A 210 0.69 59.92 2.51
C GLN A 210 1.82 60.12 1.50
N LYS A 211 2.60 61.19 1.64
CA LYS A 211 3.79 61.44 0.79
C LYS A 211 4.87 60.37 1.00
N PHE A 212 5.13 59.99 2.25
CA PHE A 212 6.03 58.88 2.58
C PHE A 212 5.58 57.58 1.91
N LEU A 213 4.30 57.25 2.01
CA LEU A 213 3.75 56.01 1.47
C LEU A 213 3.91 55.93 -0.05
N ALA A 214 3.72 57.04 -0.78
CA ALA A 214 3.94 57.10 -2.22
C ALA A 214 5.41 56.78 -2.61
N VAL A 215 6.37 57.37 -1.90
CA VAL A 215 7.80 57.10 -2.08
C VAL A 215 8.13 55.67 -1.67
N PHE A 216 7.65 55.22 -0.51
CA PHE A 216 7.84 53.86 -0.02
C PHE A 216 7.37 52.82 -1.04
N LYS A 217 6.17 52.99 -1.62
CA LYS A 217 5.64 52.10 -2.67
C LYS A 217 6.56 52.08 -3.90
N LYS A 218 7.04 53.24 -4.35
CA LYS A 218 7.99 53.34 -5.47
C LYS A 218 9.28 52.55 -5.19
N HIS A 219 9.85 52.69 -3.99
CA HIS A 219 11.06 51.96 -3.59
C HIS A 219 10.81 50.45 -3.40
N ALA A 220 9.65 50.06 -2.87
CA ALA A 220 9.27 48.66 -2.73
C ALA A 220 9.13 48.00 -4.11
N SER A 221 8.46 48.66 -5.06
CA SER A 221 8.30 48.15 -6.43
C SER A 221 9.61 48.02 -7.19
N SER A 222 10.58 48.90 -6.94
CA SER A 222 11.93 48.82 -7.55
C SER A 222 12.91 47.95 -6.76
N SER A 223 12.47 47.30 -5.67
CA SER A 223 13.32 46.49 -4.79
C SER A 223 14.55 47.25 -4.26
N SER A 224 14.42 48.56 -4.03
CA SER A 224 15.50 49.44 -3.54
C SER A 224 15.47 49.67 -2.02
N ILE A 225 14.52 49.04 -1.30
CA ILE A 225 14.45 49.08 0.16
C ILE A 225 15.48 48.11 0.75
N GLY A 226 16.70 48.61 0.95
CA GLY A 226 17.79 47.88 1.60
C GLY A 226 17.69 47.78 3.14
N ARG A 227 18.68 47.13 3.76
CA ARG A 227 18.81 46.90 5.21
C ARG A 227 18.57 48.17 6.05
N GLU A 228 19.32 49.23 5.77
CA GLU A 228 19.30 50.45 6.58
C GLU A 228 17.95 51.17 6.51
N HIS A 229 17.28 51.12 5.35
CA HIS A 229 15.93 51.67 5.19
C HIS A 229 14.93 50.93 6.09
N VAL A 230 14.97 49.59 6.11
CA VAL A 230 14.08 48.77 6.95
C VAL A 230 14.32 49.02 8.43
N LEU A 231 15.57 48.97 8.89
CA LEU A 231 15.89 49.17 10.30
C LEU A 231 15.54 50.59 10.75
N SER A 232 15.80 51.60 9.91
CA SER A 232 15.42 52.99 10.17
C SER A 232 13.90 53.18 10.18
N PHE A 233 13.18 52.52 9.28
CA PHE A 233 11.72 52.54 9.26
C PHE A 233 11.13 51.91 10.52
N LEU A 234 11.59 50.72 10.93
CA LEU A 234 11.09 50.05 12.14
C LEU A 234 11.41 50.84 13.41
N ARG A 235 12.59 51.47 13.48
CA ARG A 235 12.95 52.39 14.56
C ARG A 235 12.03 53.59 14.63
N SER A 236 11.75 54.20 13.49
CA SER A 236 10.86 55.36 13.38
C SER A 236 9.42 54.98 13.70
N TYR A 237 8.95 53.84 13.18
CA TYR A 237 7.64 53.28 13.46
C TYR A 237 7.44 53.07 14.97
N ARG A 238 8.41 52.45 15.67
CA ARG A 238 8.40 52.30 17.14
C ARG A 238 8.25 53.64 17.88
N GLN A 239 8.98 54.66 17.44
CA GLN A 239 8.98 55.97 18.09
C GLN A 239 7.63 56.67 17.89
N ILE A 240 7.11 56.61 16.66
CA ILE A 240 5.88 57.28 16.27
C ILE A 240 4.66 56.58 16.87
N ASP A 241 4.59 55.24 16.84
CA ASP A 241 3.44 54.47 17.36
C ASP A 241 3.17 54.71 18.86
N LYS A 242 4.18 55.16 19.62
CA LYS A 242 4.03 55.57 21.03
C LYS A 242 3.40 56.96 21.21
N THR A 243 3.45 57.80 20.19
CA THR A 243 3.14 59.24 20.29
C THR A 243 2.03 59.68 19.37
N ASN A 244 1.84 59.01 18.24
CA ASN A 244 0.83 59.26 17.22
C ASN A 244 0.30 57.93 16.68
N LYS A 245 -0.97 57.91 16.27
CA LYS A 245 -1.57 56.75 15.62
C LYS A 245 -1.43 56.89 14.10
N PHE A 246 -0.78 55.93 13.45
CA PHE A 246 -0.71 55.91 11.99
C PHE A 246 -2.11 55.82 11.36
N PRO A 247 -2.35 56.50 10.21
CA PRO A 247 -3.57 56.31 9.44
C PRO A 247 -3.81 54.84 9.09
N SER A 248 -5.08 54.42 9.01
CA SER A 248 -5.44 53.03 8.66
C SER A 248 -4.87 52.61 7.31
N ASP A 249 -4.96 53.51 6.34
CA ASP A 249 -4.59 53.26 4.94
C ASP A 249 -3.08 53.11 4.80
N PHE A 250 -2.32 53.90 5.59
CA PHE A 250 -0.87 53.77 5.69
C PHE A 250 -0.47 52.36 6.12
N LYS A 251 -1.03 51.88 7.23
CA LYS A 251 -0.70 50.56 7.77
C LYS A 251 -1.14 49.46 6.81
N HIS A 252 -2.33 49.57 6.25
CA HIS A 252 -2.85 48.63 5.27
C HIS A 252 -1.87 48.45 4.08
N ASP A 253 -1.42 49.57 3.50
CA ASP A 253 -0.59 49.56 2.31
C ASP A 253 0.85 49.11 2.57
N ILE A 254 1.44 49.51 3.70
CA ILE A 254 2.76 48.98 4.13
C ILE A 254 2.71 47.47 4.33
N CYS A 255 1.60 46.94 4.86
CA CYS A 255 1.40 45.51 5.08
C CYS A 255 1.17 44.71 3.79
N GLN A 256 0.78 45.37 2.69
CA GLN A 256 0.60 44.74 1.37
C GLN A 256 1.84 44.86 0.48
N ALA A 257 2.62 45.93 0.64
CA ALA A 257 3.83 46.14 -0.13
C ALA A 257 4.87 45.04 0.14
N LYS A 258 5.60 44.62 -0.90
CA LYS A 258 6.66 43.60 -0.80
C LYS A 258 8.01 44.27 -0.55
N TRP A 259 8.44 44.32 0.70
CA TRP A 259 9.66 45.07 1.08
C TRP A 259 10.51 44.36 2.14
N LEU A 260 10.02 43.28 2.76
CA LEU A 260 10.82 42.49 3.69
C LEU A 260 11.54 41.37 2.95
N GLN A 261 12.86 41.39 3.00
CA GLN A 261 13.68 40.33 2.44
C GLN A 261 13.52 39.05 3.25
N THR A 262 13.32 37.94 2.53
CA THR A 262 13.23 36.61 3.13
C THR A 262 14.42 35.76 2.72
N ARG A 263 14.75 34.73 3.52
CA ARG A 263 15.86 33.79 3.23
C ARG A 263 15.75 33.14 1.83
N PRO A 264 14.55 32.85 1.28
CA PRO A 264 14.40 32.42 -0.12
C PRO A 264 14.81 33.45 -1.18
N GLY A 265 15.28 34.64 -0.81
CA GLY A 265 15.85 35.63 -1.73
C GLY A 265 14.84 36.62 -2.32
N VAL A 266 13.54 36.46 -2.07
CA VAL A 266 12.48 37.31 -2.66
C VAL A 266 11.88 38.22 -1.58
N PRO A 267 11.77 39.54 -1.83
CA PRO A 267 11.02 40.45 -0.97
C PRO A 267 9.54 40.04 -0.90
N ARG A 268 9.00 39.95 0.31
CA ARG A 268 7.60 39.60 0.58
C ARG A 268 6.92 40.69 1.40
N SER A 269 5.60 40.63 1.41
CA SER A 269 4.81 41.49 2.27
C SER A 269 4.91 41.02 3.73
N PRO A 270 4.81 41.92 4.73
CA PRO A 270 4.86 41.53 6.14
C PRO A 270 3.93 40.38 6.51
N ARG A 271 2.71 40.33 5.95
CA ARG A 271 1.73 39.27 6.21
C ARG A 271 2.13 37.90 5.67
N GLU A 272 3.10 37.85 4.76
CA GLU A 272 3.63 36.64 4.16
C GLU A 272 4.97 36.22 4.78
N CYS A 273 5.44 36.93 5.82
CA CYS A 273 6.73 36.70 6.44
C CYS A 273 6.60 36.07 7.83
N ILE A 274 7.63 35.28 8.18
CA ILE A 274 7.79 34.72 9.53
C ILE A 274 9.07 35.29 10.14
N LEU A 275 9.00 35.76 11.38
CA LEU A 275 10.21 36.05 12.15
C LEU A 275 10.74 34.73 12.73
N PHE A 276 11.93 34.32 12.31
CA PHE A 276 12.53 33.06 12.79
C PHE A 276 12.69 33.07 14.32
N GLY A 277 12.50 31.91 14.94
CA GLY A 277 12.70 31.72 16.37
C GLY A 277 12.98 30.26 16.68
N PRO A 278 13.44 29.91 17.89
CA PRO A 278 13.87 28.55 18.22
C PRO A 278 12.78 27.48 17.99
N GLU A 279 11.51 27.82 18.18
CA GLU A 279 10.36 26.92 17.93
C GLU A 279 10.23 26.48 16.45
N TRP A 280 10.81 27.25 15.52
CA TRP A 280 10.76 26.97 14.10
C TRP A 280 11.90 26.09 13.60
N GLU A 281 12.96 25.94 14.40
CA GLU A 281 14.19 25.26 14.00
C GLU A 281 13.93 23.81 13.55
N PRO A 282 13.19 22.98 14.31
CA PRO A 282 13.00 21.59 13.91
C PRO A 282 12.18 21.46 12.62
N VAL A 283 11.13 22.27 12.43
CA VAL A 283 10.28 22.19 11.22
C VAL A 283 10.97 22.80 10.00
N SER A 284 11.95 23.68 10.18
CA SER A 284 12.63 24.38 9.08
C SER A 284 13.48 23.47 8.20
N SER A 285 13.91 22.30 8.67
CA SER A 285 14.67 21.32 7.88
C SER A 285 13.80 20.57 6.86
N ILE A 286 12.48 20.54 7.06
CA ILE A 286 11.50 19.83 6.22
C ILE A 286 10.48 20.77 5.57
N THR A 287 10.74 22.08 5.62
CA THR A 287 9.87 23.11 5.05
C THR A 287 10.67 24.24 4.41
N VAL A 288 10.09 24.85 3.37
CA VAL A 288 10.57 26.11 2.80
C VAL A 288 9.65 27.23 3.28
N LEU A 289 10.03 27.85 4.39
CA LEU A 289 9.26 28.91 5.03
C LEU A 289 9.79 30.31 4.68
N PRO A 290 8.91 31.32 4.57
CA PRO A 290 9.29 32.69 4.23
C PRO A 290 9.85 33.43 5.47
N PHE A 291 10.92 32.90 6.05
CA PHE A 291 11.62 33.55 7.16
C PHE A 291 12.26 34.86 6.71
N ILE A 292 12.08 35.92 7.49
CA ILE A 292 12.84 37.16 7.34
C ILE A 292 14.33 36.84 7.40
N ASP A 293 15.12 37.42 6.48
CA ASP A 293 16.56 37.17 6.42
C ASP A 293 17.31 37.86 7.56
N ASP A 294 17.36 37.18 8.69
CA ASP A 294 18.08 37.58 9.90
C ASP A 294 19.55 37.15 9.90
N SER A 295 20.09 36.71 8.75
CA SER A 295 21.52 36.44 8.60
C SER A 295 22.31 37.74 8.63
N ASP A 296 23.59 37.66 9.01
CA ASP A 296 24.47 38.84 9.05
C ASP A 296 24.69 39.48 7.67
N LYS A 297 24.42 38.72 6.60
CA LYS A 297 24.46 39.19 5.21
C LYS A 297 23.36 40.20 4.90
N TYR A 298 22.22 40.14 5.59
CA TYR A 298 21.09 41.05 5.34
C TYR A 298 20.71 41.84 6.59
N TYR A 299 19.66 41.49 7.34
CA TYR A 299 19.24 42.30 8.49
C TYR A 299 20.09 42.07 9.75
N GLY A 300 20.66 40.87 9.89
CA GLY A 300 21.33 40.41 11.11
C GLY A 300 20.38 40.30 12.31
N LYS A 301 20.93 39.97 13.48
CA LYS A 301 20.11 39.73 14.69
C LYS A 301 19.37 40.95 15.23
N ARG A 302 19.73 42.17 14.80
CA ARG A 302 19.04 43.43 15.16
C ARG A 302 17.57 43.45 14.75
N ILE A 303 17.16 42.68 13.74
CA ILE A 303 15.75 42.63 13.31
C ILE A 303 14.82 42.09 14.41
N HIS A 304 15.34 41.21 15.28
CA HIS A 304 14.60 40.62 16.39
C HIS A 304 14.25 41.64 17.48
N GLU A 305 15.03 42.72 17.60
CA GLU A 305 14.71 43.83 18.49
C GLU A 305 13.35 44.45 18.15
N TYR A 306 12.94 44.37 16.87
CA TYR A 306 11.69 44.96 16.34
C TYR A 306 10.51 43.98 16.25
N SER A 307 10.53 42.90 17.02
CA SER A 307 9.47 41.88 17.02
C SER A 307 8.07 42.45 17.29
N LYS A 308 7.91 43.45 18.16
CA LYS A 308 6.60 44.06 18.43
C LYS A 308 6.07 44.83 17.22
N GLU A 309 6.93 45.60 16.57
CA GLU A 309 6.61 46.38 15.38
C GLU A 309 6.26 45.47 14.21
N LEU A 310 7.09 44.46 13.95
CA LEU A 310 6.86 43.44 12.91
C LEU A 310 5.54 42.70 13.13
N ARG A 311 5.24 42.30 14.37
CA ARG A 311 3.93 41.70 14.72
C ARG A 311 2.78 42.65 14.40
N SER A 312 2.93 43.93 14.73
CA SER A 312 1.90 44.93 14.47
C SER A 312 1.62 45.10 12.96
N LEU A 313 2.64 44.91 12.13
CA LEU A 313 2.59 44.93 10.66
C LEU A 313 2.11 43.60 10.05
N GLY A 314 1.83 42.58 10.88
CA GLY A 314 1.28 41.29 10.43
C GLY A 314 2.32 40.21 10.17
N VAL A 315 3.59 40.42 10.50
CA VAL A 315 4.60 39.35 10.50
C VAL A 315 4.22 38.31 11.54
N THR A 316 4.29 37.05 11.13
CA THR A 316 4.01 35.92 12.00
C THR A 316 5.21 35.65 12.89
N ILE A 317 4.99 35.64 14.21
CA ILE A 317 6.05 35.43 15.20
C ILE A 317 5.82 34.16 16.00
N LYS A 318 4.59 33.94 16.49
CA LYS A 318 4.27 32.74 17.27
C LYS A 318 4.10 31.56 16.33
N TYR A 319 4.62 30.40 16.73
CA TYR A 319 4.50 29.15 15.97
C TYR A 319 3.03 28.82 15.63
N ARG A 320 2.13 28.93 16.62
CA ARG A 320 0.70 28.62 16.46
C ARG A 320 0.00 29.44 15.37
N ASP A 321 0.42 30.70 15.18
CA ASP A 321 -0.20 31.60 14.21
C ASP A 321 0.29 31.28 12.77
N GLY A 322 1.42 30.58 12.63
CA GLY A 322 2.08 30.33 11.36
C GLY A 322 1.99 28.90 10.83
N VAL A 323 1.22 28.02 11.46
CA VAL A 323 1.05 26.63 11.01
C VAL A 323 0.53 26.50 9.56
N ARG A 324 -0.18 27.52 9.08
CA ARG A 324 -0.63 27.60 7.68
C ARG A 324 0.54 27.71 6.69
N PHE A 325 1.62 28.38 7.08
CA PHE A 325 2.83 28.45 6.25
C PHE A 325 3.53 27.09 6.17
N VAL A 326 3.56 26.34 7.27
CA VAL A 326 4.10 24.96 7.28
C VAL A 326 3.31 24.07 6.33
N ALA A 327 1.98 24.12 6.37
CA ALA A 327 1.14 23.34 5.47
C ALA A 327 1.40 23.65 3.98
N ALA A 328 1.59 24.92 3.63
CA ALA A 328 1.89 25.32 2.25
C ALA A 328 3.35 25.01 1.85
N GLY A 329 4.28 25.22 2.78
CA GLY A 329 5.74 25.19 2.56
C GLY A 329 6.41 23.85 2.78
N ILE A 330 5.67 22.79 3.12
CA ILE A 330 6.28 21.48 3.36
C ILE A 330 7.03 20.97 2.11
N CYS A 331 8.26 20.50 2.35
CA CYS A 331 9.18 20.04 1.33
C CYS A 331 10.21 19.13 2.01
N PHE A 332 10.02 17.82 1.89
CA PHE A 332 10.95 16.86 2.46
C PHE A 332 12.28 16.84 1.68
N PRO A 333 13.41 16.56 2.35
CA PRO A 333 14.69 16.35 1.69
C PRO A 333 14.64 15.12 0.78
N GLN A 334 15.50 15.10 -0.25
CA GLN A 334 15.61 13.95 -1.16
C GLN A 334 16.10 12.69 -0.44
N ASP A 335 16.97 12.86 0.56
CA ASP A 335 17.39 11.79 1.46
C ASP A 335 16.61 11.91 2.79
N PRO A 336 15.67 11.00 3.08
CA PRO A 336 14.91 11.00 4.33
C PRO A 336 15.77 10.79 5.58
N SER A 337 17.00 10.27 5.45
CA SER A 337 17.90 10.01 6.57
C SER A 337 18.30 11.29 7.33
N THR A 338 18.22 12.44 6.68
CA THR A 338 18.54 13.75 7.27
C THR A 338 17.40 14.31 8.13
N ILE A 339 16.22 13.67 8.13
CA ILE A 339 15.05 14.12 8.91
C ILE A 339 15.24 13.71 10.36
N THR A 340 15.27 14.68 11.28
CA THR A 340 15.42 14.41 12.71
C THR A 340 14.06 14.07 13.37
N PRO A 341 14.07 13.36 14.51
CA PRO A 341 12.85 13.11 15.28
C PRO A 341 12.09 14.39 15.64
N GLU A 342 12.79 15.45 16.02
CA GLU A 342 12.22 16.73 16.43
C GLU A 342 11.47 17.41 15.28
N SER A 343 11.97 17.28 14.05
CA SER A 343 11.31 17.79 12.84
C SER A 343 9.95 17.14 12.63
N VAL A 344 9.89 15.81 12.77
CA VAL A 344 8.64 15.03 12.64
C VAL A 344 7.66 15.37 13.75
N LEU A 345 8.11 15.41 15.01
CA LEU A 345 7.26 15.77 16.14
C LEU A 345 6.72 17.21 16.00
N SER A 346 7.53 18.13 15.47
CA SER A 346 7.10 19.51 15.20
C SER A 346 6.07 19.61 14.08
N LEU A 347 6.20 18.77 13.04
CA LEU A 347 5.20 18.63 11.99
C LEU A 347 3.88 18.06 12.53
N LEU A 348 3.92 17.02 13.36
CA LEU A 348 2.73 16.45 14.00
C LEU A 348 2.06 17.46 14.93
N GLN A 349 2.84 18.25 15.67
CA GLN A 349 2.33 19.36 16.45
C GLN A 349 1.69 20.45 15.57
N CYS A 350 2.21 20.70 14.38
CA CYS A 350 1.59 21.59 13.40
C CYS A 350 0.24 21.03 12.92
N ILE A 351 0.17 19.75 12.58
CA ILE A 351 -1.07 19.06 12.18
C ILE A 351 -2.11 19.15 13.30
N LYS A 352 -1.72 18.88 14.54
CA LYS A 352 -2.58 19.01 15.73
C LYS A 352 -3.19 20.40 15.89
N ILE A 353 -2.41 21.44 15.61
CA ILE A 353 -2.89 22.83 15.67
C ILE A 353 -3.81 23.11 14.48
N LEU A 354 -3.46 22.69 13.27
CA LEU A 354 -4.29 22.87 12.08
C LEU A 354 -5.67 22.22 12.26
N GLN A 355 -5.72 21.02 12.83
CA GLN A 355 -6.95 20.28 13.11
C GLN A 355 -7.88 20.99 14.11
N LYS A 356 -7.37 21.88 14.96
CA LYS A 356 -8.21 22.71 15.83
C LYS A 356 -8.96 23.81 15.07
N TYR A 357 -8.43 24.23 13.92
CA TYR A 357 -9.04 25.27 13.09
C TYR A 357 -9.89 24.68 11.98
N ASP A 358 -9.42 23.59 11.36
CA ASP A 358 -10.12 22.88 10.29
C ASP A 358 -9.95 21.37 10.50
N PRO A 359 -11.05 20.59 10.67
CA PRO A 359 -10.97 19.15 10.84
C PRO A 359 -10.24 18.44 9.69
N HIS A 360 -10.29 18.98 8.47
CA HIS A 360 -9.70 18.34 7.30
C HIS A 360 -8.41 19.05 6.85
N LEU A 361 -7.35 18.27 6.71
CA LEU A 361 -6.09 18.75 6.14
C LEU A 361 -6.24 19.09 4.65
N PRO A 362 -5.65 20.20 4.16
CA PRO A 362 -5.72 20.58 2.74
C PRO A 362 -5.16 19.50 1.80
N ASP A 363 -5.78 19.29 0.64
CA ASP A 363 -5.38 18.24 -0.31
C ASP A 363 -3.92 18.38 -0.78
N ILE A 364 -3.48 19.62 -1.02
CA ILE A 364 -2.09 19.92 -1.40
C ILE A 364 -1.12 19.45 -0.31
N PHE A 365 -1.50 19.63 0.96
CA PHE A 365 -0.69 19.18 2.09
C PHE A 365 -0.69 17.65 2.15
N ARG A 366 -1.86 16.99 2.06
CA ARG A 366 -1.99 15.52 2.05
C ARG A 366 -1.10 14.87 0.97
N LYS A 367 -1.11 15.41 -0.25
CA LYS A 367 -0.26 14.93 -1.35
C LYS A 367 1.24 15.08 -1.09
N LYS A 368 1.65 16.11 -0.35
CA LYS A 368 3.07 16.30 0.00
C LYS A 368 3.50 15.39 1.15
N VAL A 369 2.63 15.14 2.14
CA VAL A 369 2.93 14.24 3.26
C VAL A 369 2.79 12.76 2.92
N SER A 370 2.18 12.39 1.80
CA SER A 370 2.13 10.99 1.33
C SER A 370 3.47 10.46 0.80
N GLN A 371 4.55 11.25 0.85
CA GLN A 371 5.89 10.83 0.46
C GLN A 371 6.52 9.92 1.52
N SER A 372 7.61 9.22 1.18
CA SER A 372 8.32 8.32 2.09
C SER A 372 9.30 9.07 2.99
N TRP A 373 8.85 9.49 4.17
CA TRP A 373 9.65 10.27 5.13
C TRP A 373 9.55 9.79 6.58
N LEU A 374 8.62 8.88 6.91
CA LEU A 374 8.49 8.32 8.26
C LEU A 374 9.46 7.15 8.44
N LYS A 375 10.29 7.21 9.47
CA LYS A 375 11.18 6.12 9.88
C LYS A 375 10.35 5.00 10.49
N THR A 376 10.52 3.80 9.94
CA THR A 376 9.96 2.55 10.46
C THR A 376 11.09 1.57 10.71
N TYR A 377 10.80 0.46 11.40
CA TYR A 377 11.73 -0.66 11.50
C TYR A 377 12.09 -1.29 10.14
N TYR A 378 11.33 -0.99 9.09
CA TYR A 378 11.61 -1.36 7.69
C TYR A 378 12.11 -0.17 6.84
N GLY A 379 12.83 0.77 7.46
CA GLY A 379 13.37 1.95 6.79
C GLY A 379 12.34 3.07 6.63
N TYR A 380 12.60 4.03 5.72
CA TYR A 380 11.68 5.15 5.53
C TYR A 380 10.50 4.76 4.63
N ARG A 381 9.28 5.05 5.08
CA ARG A 381 8.01 4.71 4.41
C ARG A 381 7.07 5.91 4.37
N SER A 382 6.10 5.84 3.47
CA SER A 382 5.00 6.80 3.44
C SER A 382 4.03 6.53 4.60
N PRO A 383 3.25 7.53 5.05
CA PRO A 383 2.30 7.33 6.13
C PRO A 383 1.33 6.17 5.91
N ASP A 384 0.78 6.03 4.70
CA ASP A 384 -0.14 4.95 4.31
C ASP A 384 0.51 3.55 4.27
N GLN A 385 1.84 3.49 4.26
CA GLN A 385 2.64 2.26 4.36
C GLN A 385 3.24 2.04 5.75
N SER A 386 2.77 2.77 6.76
CA SER A 386 3.32 2.74 8.12
C SER A 386 2.26 2.35 9.16
N LEU A 387 2.71 1.67 10.21
CA LEU A 387 1.89 1.25 11.35
C LEU A 387 2.33 1.97 12.63
N LEU A 388 1.39 2.40 13.47
CA LEU A 388 1.72 2.89 14.80
C LEU A 388 1.61 1.74 15.81
N PHE A 389 2.72 1.35 16.43
CA PHE A 389 2.72 0.30 17.44
C PHE A 389 2.07 0.82 18.74
N GLY A 390 0.95 0.23 19.12
CA GLY A 390 0.19 0.54 20.33
C GLY A 390 0.07 -0.69 21.24
N SER A 391 -0.43 -0.51 22.46
CA SER A 391 -0.56 -1.59 23.46
C SER A 391 -1.36 -2.80 22.95
N GLU A 392 -2.40 -2.56 22.14
CA GLU A 392 -3.23 -3.62 21.56
C GLU A 392 -2.43 -4.54 20.61
N TRP A 393 -1.43 -3.99 19.90
CA TRP A 393 -0.58 -4.73 18.96
C TRP A 393 0.34 -5.72 19.68
N GLY A 394 0.80 -5.38 20.89
CA GLY A 394 1.75 -6.20 21.66
C GLY A 394 1.20 -7.56 22.07
N SER A 395 -0.12 -7.78 21.98
CA SER A 395 -0.73 -9.10 22.19
C SER A 395 -0.61 -10.03 20.97
N PHE A 396 -0.19 -9.51 19.82
CA PHE A 396 -0.13 -10.23 18.54
C PHE A 396 1.26 -10.22 17.91
N LEU A 397 1.88 -9.04 17.88
CA LEU A 397 3.05 -8.75 17.08
C LEU A 397 4.11 -8.05 17.91
N GLN A 398 5.35 -8.18 17.47
CA GLN A 398 6.48 -7.39 17.94
C GLN A 398 6.70 -6.18 17.03
N ARG A 399 7.50 -5.22 17.50
CA ARG A 399 7.80 -3.98 16.78
C ARG A 399 8.47 -4.21 15.41
N ASN A 400 9.18 -5.34 15.24
CA ASN A 400 9.92 -5.68 14.02
C ASN A 400 9.13 -6.59 13.06
N ASP A 401 7.88 -6.93 13.39
CA ASP A 401 7.05 -7.85 12.60
C ASP A 401 6.37 -7.17 11.40
N GLY A 402 6.60 -5.87 11.20
CA GLY A 402 6.04 -5.11 10.09
C GLY A 402 6.58 -3.69 10.04
N PRO A 403 6.07 -2.84 9.14
CA PRO A 403 6.52 -1.45 8.97
C PRO A 403 6.00 -0.53 10.09
N PHE A 404 6.25 -0.91 11.34
CA PHE A 404 5.92 -0.10 12.51
C PHE A 404 6.86 1.10 12.60
N ILE A 405 6.31 2.25 12.95
CA ILE A 405 7.05 3.47 13.24
C ILE A 405 8.09 3.17 14.32
N ASP A 406 9.33 3.60 14.05
CA ASP A 406 10.48 3.37 14.91
C ASP A 406 10.37 4.23 16.18
N GLU A 407 9.75 3.67 17.22
CA GLU A 407 9.55 4.35 18.51
C GLU A 407 10.89 4.59 19.23
N GLU A 408 11.93 3.78 18.96
CA GLU A 408 13.26 4.02 19.53
C GLU A 408 13.90 5.26 18.93
N PHE A 409 13.70 5.51 17.64
CA PHE A 409 14.15 6.72 16.96
C PHE A 409 13.34 7.96 17.37
N TYR A 410 12.00 7.87 17.42
CA TYR A 410 11.14 9.03 17.70
C TYR A 410 10.90 9.31 19.19
N GLY A 411 11.16 8.33 20.05
CA GLY A 411 10.79 8.35 21.46
C GLY A 411 9.28 8.12 21.69
N PRO A 412 8.87 7.89 22.96
CA PRO A 412 7.50 7.50 23.31
C PRO A 412 6.46 8.60 23.00
N ASN A 413 6.91 9.84 22.84
CA ASN A 413 6.04 10.98 22.54
C ASN A 413 5.31 10.86 21.19
N ILE A 414 5.81 10.05 20.26
CA ILE A 414 5.16 9.84 18.96
C ILE A 414 3.74 9.28 19.11
N THR A 415 3.50 8.46 20.13
CA THR A 415 2.19 7.85 20.43
C THR A 415 1.14 8.88 20.85
N ALA A 416 1.56 10.03 21.41
CA ALA A 416 0.66 11.13 21.77
C ALA A 416 0.04 11.84 20.55
N TYR A 417 0.52 11.52 19.34
CA TYR A 417 0.03 12.03 18.07
C TYR A 417 -0.77 10.99 17.27
N LYS A 418 -1.38 9.99 17.93
CA LYS A 418 -2.17 8.92 17.29
C LYS A 418 -3.22 9.46 16.29
N ASN A 419 -3.94 10.52 16.65
CA ASN A 419 -4.99 11.08 15.81
C ASN A 419 -4.42 11.78 14.56
N GLU A 420 -3.33 12.53 14.75
CA GLU A 420 -2.62 13.27 13.72
C GLU A 420 -1.99 12.30 12.72
N LEU A 421 -1.38 11.21 13.20
CA LEU A 421 -0.81 10.13 12.39
C LEU A 421 -1.90 9.42 11.57
N ARG A 422 -3.05 9.11 12.17
CA ARG A 422 -4.21 8.52 11.45
C ARG A 422 -4.68 9.42 10.31
N GLU A 423 -4.72 10.73 10.53
CA GLU A 423 -5.21 11.69 9.53
C GLU A 423 -4.30 11.88 8.32
N ILE A 424 -3.00 11.62 8.48
CA ILE A 424 -2.05 11.60 7.36
C ILE A 424 -1.94 10.24 6.68
N GLY A 425 -2.62 9.20 7.18
CA GLY A 425 -2.71 7.87 6.55
C GLY A 425 -2.08 6.72 7.33
N VAL A 426 -1.44 6.97 8.48
CA VAL A 426 -0.85 5.89 9.30
C VAL A 426 -1.93 4.97 9.83
N THR A 427 -1.69 3.67 9.70
CA THR A 427 -2.60 2.67 10.26
C THR A 427 -2.35 2.54 11.76
N VAL A 428 -3.31 3.01 12.56
CA VAL A 428 -3.21 3.04 14.03
C VAL A 428 -4.07 1.96 14.71
N ASP A 429 -5.11 1.50 14.03
CA ASP A 429 -6.09 0.56 14.58
C ASP A 429 -5.74 -0.87 14.18
N VAL A 430 -5.73 -1.78 15.16
CA VAL A 430 -5.31 -3.17 14.98
C VAL A 430 -6.13 -3.90 13.92
N SER A 431 -7.40 -3.55 13.73
CA SER A 431 -8.24 -4.18 12.69
C SER A 431 -7.78 -3.88 11.26
N ASN A 432 -7.07 -2.78 11.03
CA ASN A 432 -6.83 -2.25 9.69
C ASN A 432 -5.42 -2.59 9.16
N GLY A 433 -4.56 -3.23 9.96
CA GLY A 433 -3.17 -3.53 9.59
C GLY A 433 -2.97 -4.73 8.67
N CYS A 434 -4.00 -5.55 8.46
CA CYS A 434 -3.83 -6.84 7.78
C CYS A 434 -3.27 -6.70 6.37
N SER A 435 -3.74 -5.74 5.58
CA SER A 435 -3.24 -5.54 4.20
C SER A 435 -1.77 -5.13 4.17
N LEU A 436 -1.33 -4.27 5.09
CA LEU A 436 0.06 -3.86 5.18
C LEU A 436 0.93 -5.03 5.64
N LEU A 437 0.57 -5.72 6.72
CA LEU A 437 1.35 -6.85 7.23
C LEU A 437 1.44 -8.00 6.23
N ALA A 438 0.34 -8.30 5.52
CA ALA A 438 0.35 -9.29 4.46
C ALA A 438 1.28 -8.90 3.30
N GLY A 439 1.32 -7.61 2.92
CA GLY A 439 2.23 -7.12 1.89
C GLY A 439 3.71 -7.15 2.30
N TYR A 440 4.00 -7.27 3.59
CA TYR A 440 5.35 -7.34 4.12
C TYR A 440 5.82 -8.77 4.47
N LEU A 441 4.94 -9.77 4.40
CA LEU A 441 5.28 -11.17 4.67
C LEU A 441 6.52 -11.64 3.91
N ASP A 442 6.57 -11.36 2.60
CA ASP A 442 7.66 -11.79 1.71
C ASP A 442 9.05 -11.19 2.05
N PHE A 443 9.10 -10.16 2.91
CA PHE A 443 10.36 -9.56 3.37
C PHE A 443 10.91 -10.24 4.63
N HIS A 444 10.14 -11.11 5.28
CA HIS A 444 10.59 -11.87 6.43
C HIS A 444 11.21 -13.21 6.01
N SER A 445 12.25 -13.61 6.73
CA SER A 445 12.87 -14.93 6.65
C SER A 445 12.85 -15.68 7.99
N GLU A 446 12.51 -15.00 9.08
CA GLU A 446 12.46 -15.61 10.40
C GLU A 446 11.12 -16.32 10.61
N PHE A 447 11.18 -17.63 10.88
CA PHE A 447 9.98 -18.44 11.04
C PHE A 447 9.05 -17.94 12.16
N SER A 448 9.63 -17.52 13.29
CA SER A 448 8.87 -17.04 14.45
C SER A 448 8.02 -15.82 14.13
N THR A 449 8.57 -14.89 13.34
CA THR A 449 7.92 -13.67 12.91
C THR A 449 6.80 -13.95 11.92
N ILE A 450 7.05 -14.80 10.93
CA ILE A 450 6.05 -15.21 9.93
C ILE A 450 4.84 -15.88 10.60
N VAL A 451 5.08 -16.76 11.59
CA VAL A 451 4.01 -17.41 12.36
C VAL A 451 3.17 -16.39 13.15
N ARG A 452 3.80 -15.40 13.80
CA ARG A 452 3.06 -14.32 14.49
C ARG A 452 2.18 -13.53 13.52
N VAL A 453 2.71 -13.18 12.35
CA VAL A 453 1.95 -12.47 11.32
C VAL A 453 0.79 -13.31 10.79
N TYR A 454 0.99 -14.60 10.49
CA TYR A 454 -0.11 -15.49 10.08
C TYR A 454 -1.20 -15.63 11.15
N ASN A 455 -0.83 -15.79 12.42
CA ASN A 455 -1.80 -15.86 13.52
C ASN A 455 -2.62 -14.57 13.62
N TYR A 456 -1.97 -13.42 13.46
CA TYR A 456 -2.65 -12.12 13.41
C TYR A 456 -3.63 -12.04 12.22
N LEU A 457 -3.20 -12.38 11.01
CA LEU A 457 -4.05 -12.37 9.80
C LEU A 457 -5.26 -13.33 9.95
N ASN A 458 -5.03 -14.52 10.52
CA ASN A 458 -6.09 -15.49 10.79
C ASN A 458 -7.12 -14.95 11.79
N LYS A 459 -6.66 -14.40 12.91
CA LYS A 459 -7.53 -13.83 13.95
C LYS A 459 -8.41 -12.71 13.42
N HIS A 460 -7.89 -11.88 12.53
CA HIS A 460 -8.62 -10.77 11.91
C HIS A 460 -9.38 -11.18 10.64
N SER A 461 -9.45 -12.47 10.31
CA SER A 461 -10.16 -13.00 9.13
C SER A 461 -9.76 -12.31 7.83
N TRP A 462 -8.47 -11.97 7.70
CA TRP A 462 -7.96 -11.34 6.49
C TRP A 462 -8.03 -12.30 5.29
N SER A 463 -8.25 -11.73 4.10
CA SER A 463 -8.15 -12.45 2.84
C SER A 463 -7.49 -11.60 1.76
N PRO A 464 -6.64 -12.20 0.90
CA PRO A 464 -6.01 -11.50 -0.20
C PRO A 464 -7.04 -11.15 -1.28
N HIS A 465 -6.75 -10.11 -2.06
CA HIS A 465 -7.51 -9.82 -3.29
C HIS A 465 -7.41 -11.01 -4.25
N ARG A 466 -8.41 -11.20 -5.12
CA ARG A 466 -8.51 -12.40 -5.98
C ARG A 466 -7.24 -12.66 -6.79
N ASP A 467 -6.62 -11.59 -7.29
CA ASP A 467 -5.47 -11.62 -8.20
C ASP A 467 -4.11 -11.54 -7.49
N ALA A 468 -4.08 -11.42 -6.16
CA ALA A 468 -2.81 -11.34 -5.43
C ALA A 468 -2.14 -12.73 -5.40
N PRO A 469 -0.84 -12.82 -5.72
CA PRO A 469 -0.11 -14.08 -5.64
C PRO A 469 -0.10 -14.56 -4.19
N ARG A 470 -0.50 -15.82 -3.99
CA ARG A 470 -0.46 -16.47 -2.68
C ARG A 470 0.85 -17.23 -2.59
N ARG A 471 1.58 -17.04 -1.50
CA ARG A 471 2.83 -17.76 -1.22
C ARG A 471 2.84 -18.19 0.23
N ILE A 472 3.41 -19.36 0.49
CA ILE A 472 3.49 -19.96 1.82
C ILE A 472 4.97 -20.14 2.14
N TRP A 473 5.35 -19.84 3.37
CA TRP A 473 6.71 -20.01 3.82
C TRP A 473 6.93 -21.45 4.26
N ILE A 474 7.99 -22.10 3.79
CA ILE A 474 8.41 -23.42 4.25
C ILE A 474 9.75 -23.25 4.96
N PRO A 475 9.81 -23.48 6.28
CA PRO A 475 11.03 -23.31 7.03
C PRO A 475 12.04 -24.42 6.73
N ASN A 476 13.30 -24.03 6.57
CA ASN A 476 14.47 -24.89 6.55
C ASN A 476 15.37 -24.50 7.74
N GLY A 477 15.08 -25.04 8.92
CA GLY A 477 15.68 -24.57 10.19
C GLY A 477 14.99 -23.33 10.76
N SER A 478 15.67 -22.59 11.64
CA SER A 478 15.12 -21.41 12.33
C SER A 478 15.13 -20.13 11.49
N ASP A 479 16.19 -19.92 10.72
CA ASP A 479 16.53 -18.63 10.10
C ASP A 479 16.54 -18.66 8.57
N SER A 480 16.16 -19.78 7.97
CA SER A 480 16.11 -19.95 6.52
C SER A 480 14.89 -20.74 6.08
N GLY A 481 14.53 -20.63 4.81
CA GLY A 481 13.34 -21.24 4.25
C GLY A 481 13.06 -20.69 2.86
N GLU A 482 11.94 -21.12 2.28
CA GLU A 482 11.53 -20.70 0.95
C GLU A 482 10.04 -20.35 0.88
N TRP A 483 9.72 -19.36 0.04
CA TRP A 483 8.35 -18.98 -0.28
C TRP A 483 7.85 -19.79 -1.49
N VAL A 484 7.02 -20.79 -1.24
CA VAL A 484 6.45 -21.70 -2.25
C VAL A 484 5.02 -21.33 -2.61
N SER A 485 4.53 -21.84 -3.74
CA SER A 485 3.14 -21.64 -4.15
C SER A 485 2.20 -22.64 -3.43
N PRO A 486 0.94 -22.26 -3.12
CA PRO A 486 -0.01 -23.13 -2.42
C PRO A 486 -0.28 -24.46 -3.11
N GLU A 487 -0.14 -24.52 -4.43
CA GLU A 487 -0.35 -25.73 -5.23
C GLU A 487 0.73 -26.79 -4.97
N LYS A 488 1.89 -26.37 -4.43
CA LYS A 488 2.97 -27.27 -3.99
C LYS A 488 2.87 -27.63 -2.50
N CYS A 489 1.76 -27.33 -1.85
CA CYS A 489 1.53 -27.61 -0.44
C CYS A 489 0.29 -28.46 -0.22
N VAL A 490 0.33 -29.30 0.81
CA VAL A 490 -0.85 -29.95 1.41
C VAL A 490 -0.83 -29.76 2.91
N ILE A 491 -1.99 -29.76 3.55
CA ILE A 491 -2.05 -29.62 5.01
C ILE A 491 -1.58 -30.92 5.67
N TYR A 492 -2.19 -32.04 5.29
CA TYR A 492 -1.93 -33.36 5.83
C TYR A 492 -1.42 -34.31 4.75
N ASP A 493 -0.57 -35.25 5.16
CA ASP A 493 -0.11 -36.40 4.39
C ASP A 493 -0.12 -37.62 5.32
N GLU A 494 -1.33 -38.13 5.62
CA GLU A 494 -1.56 -39.16 6.63
C GLU A 494 -0.68 -40.41 6.42
N ASP A 495 -0.39 -40.74 5.16
CA ASP A 495 0.37 -41.92 4.75
C ASP A 495 1.87 -41.63 4.50
N GLY A 496 2.30 -40.37 4.49
CA GLY A 496 3.68 -39.97 4.24
C GLY A 496 4.19 -40.16 2.81
N LEU A 497 3.31 -40.44 1.84
CA LEU A 497 3.67 -40.80 0.46
C LEU A 497 4.14 -39.61 -0.38
N PHE A 498 3.70 -38.40 -0.04
CA PHE A 498 3.86 -37.23 -0.90
C PHE A 498 4.95 -36.26 -0.43
N SER A 499 5.69 -36.62 0.62
CA SER A 499 6.76 -35.78 1.17
C SER A 499 7.83 -35.32 0.15
N SER A 500 7.98 -36.01 -0.97
CA SER A 500 8.89 -35.62 -2.08
C SER A 500 8.25 -34.69 -3.12
N GLN A 501 6.92 -34.63 -3.19
CA GLN A 501 6.17 -33.85 -4.19
C GLN A 501 5.53 -32.58 -3.58
N PHE A 502 5.04 -32.68 -2.35
CA PHE A 502 4.37 -31.59 -1.64
C PHE A 502 5.07 -31.24 -0.34
N ASN A 503 5.00 -29.95 0.01
CA ASN A 503 5.35 -29.47 1.34
C ASN A 503 4.17 -29.70 2.29
N VAL A 504 4.35 -30.58 3.28
CA VAL A 504 3.30 -30.96 4.24
C VAL A 504 3.30 -29.96 5.40
N LEU A 505 2.25 -29.13 5.48
CA LEU A 505 2.20 -28.01 6.42
C LEU A 505 2.05 -28.45 7.88
N GLU A 506 1.48 -29.62 8.18
CA GLU A 506 1.36 -30.12 9.57
C GLU A 506 2.71 -30.26 10.27
N LYS A 507 3.78 -30.50 9.50
CA LYS A 507 5.13 -30.68 10.02
C LYS A 507 5.75 -29.38 10.52
N HIS A 508 5.21 -28.25 10.09
CA HIS A 508 5.78 -26.92 10.32
C HIS A 508 4.86 -26.04 11.14
N TYR A 509 3.54 -26.11 10.92
CA TYR A 509 2.57 -25.18 11.49
C TYR A 509 1.62 -25.83 12.49
N MET A 510 1.10 -25.02 13.41
CA MET A 510 0.12 -25.47 14.39
C MET A 510 -1.30 -25.54 13.80
N PRO A 511 -2.19 -26.40 14.34
CA PRO A 511 -3.51 -26.65 13.77
C PRO A 511 -4.42 -25.43 13.58
N GLU A 512 -4.24 -24.39 14.39
CA GLU A 512 -5.00 -23.14 14.34
C GLU A 512 -4.85 -22.43 12.99
N LEU A 513 -3.71 -22.61 12.31
CA LEU A 513 -3.43 -22.01 10.99
C LEU A 513 -3.93 -22.87 9.82
N PHE A 514 -4.29 -24.13 10.01
CA PHE A 514 -4.72 -24.99 8.90
C PHE A 514 -6.00 -24.48 8.23
N THR A 515 -6.94 -23.95 9.03
CA THR A 515 -8.15 -23.32 8.50
C THR A 515 -7.80 -22.06 7.68
N PHE A 516 -6.79 -21.30 8.11
CA PHE A 516 -6.29 -20.15 7.36
C PHE A 516 -5.67 -20.59 6.03
N PHE A 517 -4.80 -21.60 6.03
CA PHE A 517 -4.18 -22.10 4.80
C PHE A 517 -5.20 -22.67 3.82
N SER A 518 -6.19 -23.42 4.29
CA SER A 518 -7.25 -23.96 3.43
C SER A 518 -8.15 -22.85 2.86
N ARG A 519 -8.67 -21.97 3.73
CA ARG A 519 -9.67 -20.96 3.33
C ARG A 519 -9.08 -19.77 2.59
N VAL A 520 -7.95 -19.26 3.07
CA VAL A 520 -7.35 -17.99 2.61
C VAL A 520 -6.28 -18.24 1.55
N MET A 521 -5.42 -19.24 1.80
CA MET A 521 -4.32 -19.57 0.90
C MET A 521 -4.69 -20.61 -0.17
N GLN A 522 -5.88 -21.21 -0.09
CA GLN A 522 -6.40 -22.23 -1.02
C GLN A 522 -5.57 -23.51 -1.08
N VAL A 523 -4.91 -23.86 0.02
CA VAL A 523 -4.15 -25.12 0.14
C VAL A 523 -5.12 -26.30 0.25
N LYS A 524 -4.83 -27.37 -0.50
CA LYS A 524 -5.57 -28.63 -0.40
C LYS A 524 -5.36 -29.24 1.00
N SER A 525 -6.42 -29.72 1.64
CA SER A 525 -6.30 -30.39 2.94
C SER A 525 -5.51 -31.70 2.84
N ASN A 526 -5.85 -32.52 1.85
CA ASN A 526 -5.21 -33.80 1.55
C ASN A 526 -4.86 -33.85 0.05
N PRO A 527 -3.89 -34.69 -0.37
CA PRO A 527 -3.68 -35.01 -1.77
C PRO A 527 -4.97 -35.55 -2.42
N SER A 528 -5.21 -35.18 -3.67
CA SER A 528 -6.39 -35.60 -4.44
C SER A 528 -6.15 -36.94 -5.14
N VAL A 529 -7.23 -37.56 -5.63
CA VAL A 529 -7.15 -38.81 -6.43
C VAL A 529 -6.23 -38.64 -7.65
N ASP A 530 -6.25 -37.47 -8.29
CA ASP A 530 -5.40 -37.18 -9.45
C ASP A 530 -3.92 -37.12 -9.03
N ASP A 531 -3.61 -36.56 -7.86
CA ASP A 531 -2.25 -36.54 -7.29
C ASP A 531 -1.77 -37.98 -6.98
N TYR A 532 -2.63 -38.85 -6.45
CA TYR A 532 -2.33 -40.28 -6.26
C TYR A 532 -2.09 -41.00 -7.61
N CYS A 533 -2.86 -40.70 -8.66
CA CYS A 533 -2.62 -41.28 -9.99
C CYS A 533 -1.27 -40.85 -10.56
N GLU A 534 -0.89 -39.58 -10.40
CA GLU A 534 0.42 -39.08 -10.81
C GLU A 534 1.55 -39.74 -10.02
N LEU A 535 1.38 -39.93 -8.71
CA LEU A 535 2.30 -40.69 -7.86
C LEU A 535 2.48 -42.13 -8.39
N TRP A 536 1.38 -42.81 -8.72
CA TRP A 536 1.43 -44.16 -9.25
C TRP A 536 2.15 -44.21 -10.60
N ASN A 537 1.82 -43.30 -11.53
CA ASN A 537 2.50 -43.20 -12.82
C ASN A 537 4.01 -42.94 -12.66
N ASN A 538 4.41 -42.14 -11.67
CA ASN A 538 5.82 -41.93 -11.35
C ASN A 538 6.46 -43.24 -10.88
N TRP A 539 5.79 -44.02 -10.04
CA TRP A 539 6.26 -45.35 -9.63
C TRP A 539 6.39 -46.30 -10.81
N GLU A 540 5.41 -46.37 -11.71
CA GLU A 540 5.43 -47.24 -12.90
C GLU A 540 6.61 -46.97 -13.85
N ASN A 541 7.08 -45.72 -13.89
CA ASN A 541 8.13 -45.25 -14.79
C ASN A 541 9.53 -45.20 -14.15
N SER A 542 9.62 -45.06 -12.82
CA SER A 542 10.89 -44.84 -12.12
C SER A 542 11.32 -45.99 -11.22
N ARG A 543 10.40 -46.88 -10.82
CA ARG A 543 10.67 -47.96 -9.87
C ARG A 543 10.29 -49.31 -10.46
N GLU A 544 11.16 -50.30 -10.22
CA GLU A 544 10.84 -51.71 -10.51
C GLU A 544 10.14 -52.38 -9.31
N GLN A 545 10.37 -51.90 -8.07
CA GLN A 545 9.82 -52.46 -6.84
C GLN A 545 9.19 -51.38 -5.93
N LEU A 546 8.02 -51.70 -5.37
CA LEU A 546 7.30 -50.93 -4.35
C LEU A 546 7.40 -51.61 -2.98
N SER A 547 7.44 -50.81 -1.91
CA SER A 547 7.35 -51.37 -0.56
C SER A 547 5.91 -51.78 -0.22
N HIS A 548 5.78 -52.77 0.67
CA HIS A 548 4.48 -53.22 1.17
C HIS A 548 3.65 -52.06 1.78
N SER A 549 4.29 -51.16 2.53
CA SER A 549 3.63 -50.01 3.15
C SER A 549 3.11 -48.98 2.14
N GLU A 550 3.90 -48.68 1.10
CA GLU A 550 3.50 -47.72 0.06
C GLU A 550 2.30 -48.24 -0.74
N CYS A 551 2.34 -49.52 -1.12
CA CYS A 551 1.25 -50.16 -1.86
C CYS A 551 -0.03 -50.23 -1.00
N CYS A 552 0.08 -50.60 0.28
CA CYS A 552 -1.04 -50.60 1.21
C CYS A 552 -1.68 -49.21 1.35
N ALA A 553 -0.88 -48.17 1.54
CA ALA A 553 -1.36 -46.81 1.69
C ALA A 553 -2.11 -46.33 0.43
N PHE A 554 -1.53 -46.55 -0.76
CA PHE A 554 -2.17 -46.20 -2.03
C PHE A 554 -3.55 -46.87 -2.18
N TRP A 555 -3.59 -48.19 -2.05
CA TRP A 555 -4.85 -48.92 -2.23
C TRP A 555 -5.86 -48.60 -1.13
N ALA A 556 -5.42 -48.36 0.11
CA ALA A 556 -6.31 -47.97 1.20
C ALA A 556 -6.98 -46.63 0.90
N HIS A 557 -6.24 -45.66 0.37
CA HIS A 557 -6.78 -44.39 -0.09
C HIS A 557 -7.82 -44.59 -1.20
N VAL A 558 -7.48 -45.40 -2.22
CA VAL A 558 -8.39 -45.73 -3.34
C VAL A 558 -9.68 -46.39 -2.86
N SER A 559 -9.57 -47.36 -1.94
CA SER A 559 -10.69 -48.08 -1.32
C SER A 559 -11.62 -47.13 -0.55
N ASN A 560 -11.06 -46.22 0.23
CA ASN A 560 -11.83 -45.26 1.03
C ASN A 560 -12.54 -44.19 0.18
N HIS A 561 -11.98 -43.85 -0.99
CA HIS A 561 -12.51 -42.81 -1.89
C HIS A 561 -13.10 -43.40 -3.18
N TRP A 562 -13.55 -44.66 -3.15
CA TRP A 562 -14.06 -45.35 -4.32
C TRP A 562 -15.36 -44.71 -4.85
N SER A 563 -15.35 -44.29 -6.12
CA SER A 563 -16.50 -43.67 -6.80
C SER A 563 -16.49 -43.98 -8.29
N LYS A 564 -17.58 -43.70 -9.02
CA LYS A 564 -17.59 -43.83 -10.50
C LYS A 564 -16.52 -42.96 -11.17
N LYS A 565 -16.20 -41.78 -10.61
CA LYS A 565 -15.13 -40.91 -11.12
C LYS A 565 -13.77 -41.57 -10.89
N THR A 566 -13.49 -42.00 -9.65
CA THR A 566 -12.26 -42.69 -9.26
C THR A 566 -12.03 -43.94 -10.13
N GLN A 567 -13.07 -44.75 -10.35
CA GLN A 567 -13.00 -45.92 -11.22
C GLN A 567 -12.55 -45.56 -12.64
N LYS A 568 -13.19 -44.56 -13.26
CA LYS A 568 -12.84 -44.12 -14.62
C LYS A 568 -11.40 -43.60 -14.68
N THR A 569 -11.02 -42.73 -13.75
CA THR A 569 -9.67 -42.15 -13.67
C THR A 569 -8.61 -43.25 -13.50
N LEU A 570 -8.83 -44.21 -12.61
CA LEU A 570 -7.87 -45.31 -12.39
C LEU A 570 -7.81 -46.26 -13.59
N ALA A 571 -8.95 -46.58 -14.20
CA ALA A 571 -8.99 -47.47 -15.36
C ALA A 571 -8.25 -46.89 -16.58
N GLU A 572 -8.27 -45.56 -16.74
CA GLU A 572 -7.62 -44.83 -17.84
C GLU A 572 -6.13 -44.53 -17.57
N ASN A 573 -5.73 -44.32 -16.30
CA ASN A 573 -4.37 -43.89 -15.96
C ASN A 573 -3.44 -45.02 -15.52
N LEU A 574 -3.93 -46.10 -14.87
CA LEU A 574 -3.05 -47.18 -14.41
C LEU A 574 -2.72 -48.12 -15.57
N SER A 575 -1.45 -48.14 -15.97
CA SER A 575 -0.95 -49.04 -17.01
C SER A 575 -0.40 -50.32 -16.42
N LYS A 576 0.16 -50.27 -15.19
CA LYS A 576 0.72 -51.41 -14.49
C LYS A 576 0.09 -51.60 -13.11
N LEU A 577 0.01 -52.84 -12.67
CA LEU A 577 -0.58 -53.26 -11.41
C LEU A 577 0.40 -54.05 -10.57
N PRO A 578 0.24 -54.02 -9.23
CA PRO A 578 1.09 -54.79 -8.35
C PRO A 578 0.77 -56.27 -8.44
N VAL A 579 1.82 -57.08 -8.40
CA VAL A 579 1.75 -58.53 -8.53
C VAL A 579 2.30 -59.22 -7.28
N GLU A 580 1.74 -60.38 -6.92
CA GLU A 580 2.22 -61.17 -5.79
C GLU A 580 3.69 -61.56 -6.00
N SER A 581 4.53 -61.36 -4.99
CA SER A 581 5.95 -61.69 -5.02
C SER A 581 6.38 -62.36 -3.73
N ASP A 582 7.28 -63.33 -3.82
CA ASP A 582 7.88 -64.02 -2.67
C ASP A 582 8.96 -63.16 -1.96
N SER A 583 9.34 -62.03 -2.56
CA SER A 583 10.29 -61.07 -1.99
C SER A 583 9.58 -59.90 -1.30
N ASP A 584 10.25 -59.25 -0.34
CA ASP A 584 9.73 -58.05 0.35
C ASP A 584 9.35 -56.87 -0.58
N GLY A 585 9.78 -56.89 -1.85
CA GLY A 585 9.44 -55.91 -2.88
C GLY A 585 8.28 -56.37 -3.80
N ILE A 586 7.29 -55.48 -3.99
CA ILE A 586 6.15 -55.69 -4.89
C ILE A 586 6.50 -55.20 -6.29
N MET A 587 6.39 -56.07 -7.29
CA MET A 587 6.67 -55.75 -8.69
C MET A 587 5.42 -55.20 -9.38
N LEU A 588 5.62 -54.35 -10.39
CA LEU A 588 4.54 -53.78 -11.22
C LEU A 588 4.59 -54.37 -12.65
N PHE A 589 3.50 -55.01 -13.09
CA PHE A 589 3.35 -55.60 -14.43
C PHE A 589 2.19 -54.96 -15.20
N ASP A 590 2.21 -55.06 -16.53
CA ASP A 590 1.15 -54.52 -17.39
C ASP A 590 -0.22 -55.05 -16.97
N LYS A 591 -1.17 -54.14 -16.77
CA LYS A 591 -2.55 -54.42 -16.35
C LYS A 591 -3.23 -55.50 -17.20
N HIS A 592 -2.88 -55.60 -18.48
CA HIS A 592 -3.47 -56.59 -19.38
C HIS A 592 -2.88 -57.99 -19.25
N ASP A 593 -1.70 -58.10 -18.63
CA ASP A 593 -0.97 -59.35 -18.42
C ASP A 593 -1.00 -59.81 -16.94
N VAL A 594 -1.74 -59.09 -16.09
CA VAL A 594 -2.02 -59.49 -14.71
C VAL A 594 -3.46 -59.98 -14.59
N PHE A 595 -3.67 -61.03 -13.79
CA PHE A 595 -4.95 -61.72 -13.65
C PHE A 595 -5.44 -61.76 -12.21
N ILE A 596 -6.75 -61.80 -12.05
CA ILE A 596 -7.39 -62.11 -10.77
C ILE A 596 -7.48 -63.63 -10.64
N ALA A 597 -6.91 -64.18 -9.57
CA ALA A 597 -6.98 -65.60 -9.24
C ALA A 597 -8.35 -65.98 -8.63
N ASP A 598 -9.36 -66.14 -9.47
CA ASP A 598 -10.69 -66.63 -9.06
C ASP A 598 -10.77 -68.17 -9.00
N ASP A 599 -9.90 -68.86 -9.74
CA ASP A 599 -9.70 -70.32 -9.68
C ASP A 599 -8.34 -70.65 -9.04
N LEU A 600 -8.38 -71.27 -7.86
CA LEU A 600 -7.17 -71.63 -7.10
C LEU A 600 -6.36 -72.78 -7.73
N GLN A 601 -6.99 -73.66 -8.50
CA GLN A 601 -6.30 -74.73 -9.19
C GLN A 601 -5.51 -74.18 -10.37
N LEU A 602 -6.12 -73.28 -11.15
CA LEU A 602 -5.41 -72.54 -12.19
C LEU A 602 -4.31 -71.67 -11.58
N LYS A 603 -4.59 -70.98 -10.47
CA LYS A 603 -3.57 -70.22 -9.73
C LYS A 603 -2.34 -71.09 -9.43
N TYR A 604 -2.56 -72.24 -8.81
CA TYR A 604 -1.49 -73.17 -8.46
C TYR A 604 -0.69 -73.64 -9.68
N LEU A 605 -1.35 -73.99 -10.79
CA LEU A 605 -0.67 -74.47 -12.00
C LEU A 605 0.23 -73.41 -12.65
N PHE A 606 -0.28 -72.17 -12.74
CA PHE A 606 0.47 -71.05 -13.32
C PHE A 606 1.62 -70.59 -12.43
N GLU A 607 1.47 -70.63 -11.09
CA GLU A 607 2.55 -70.31 -10.14
C GLU A 607 3.69 -71.33 -10.18
N GLN A 608 3.41 -72.62 -10.34
CA GLN A 608 4.47 -73.65 -10.40
C GLN A 608 5.33 -73.55 -11.68
N SER A 609 4.77 -73.01 -12.75
CA SER A 609 5.40 -73.00 -14.08
C SER A 609 6.11 -71.69 -14.39
N SER A 610 5.79 -70.62 -13.68
CA SER A 610 6.23 -69.25 -13.98
C SER A 610 7.27 -68.77 -12.97
N PRO A 611 8.35 -68.10 -13.41
CA PRO A 611 9.35 -67.55 -12.49
C PRO A 611 8.86 -66.32 -11.70
N HIS A 612 7.79 -65.67 -12.15
CA HIS A 612 7.12 -64.56 -11.48
C HIS A 612 5.62 -64.86 -11.42
N SER A 613 4.96 -64.43 -10.35
CA SER A 613 3.49 -64.53 -10.30
C SER A 613 2.89 -63.68 -11.42
N ILE A 614 1.73 -64.10 -11.93
CA ILE A 614 0.92 -63.34 -12.89
C ILE A 614 -0.36 -62.82 -12.23
N PHE A 615 -0.46 -62.94 -10.91
CA PHE A 615 -1.67 -62.64 -10.15
C PHE A 615 -1.56 -61.30 -9.44
N VAL A 616 -2.66 -60.55 -9.43
CA VAL A 616 -2.74 -59.27 -8.70
C VAL A 616 -2.36 -59.45 -7.23
N TRP A 617 -1.62 -58.48 -6.72
CA TRP A 617 -1.19 -58.44 -5.33
C TRP A 617 -2.36 -58.17 -4.37
N TYR A 618 -2.34 -58.88 -3.25
CA TYR A 618 -3.19 -58.62 -2.08
C TYR A 618 -2.32 -58.43 -0.83
N PRO A 619 -2.71 -57.52 0.10
CA PRO A 619 -1.97 -57.31 1.33
C PRO A 619 -2.00 -58.57 2.21
N GLN A 620 -0.81 -59.03 2.62
CA GLN A 620 -0.63 -60.12 3.57
C GLN A 620 0.17 -59.62 4.78
N PRO A 621 -0.39 -59.59 5.99
CA PRO A 621 -1.75 -60.00 6.35
C PRO A 621 -2.82 -59.04 5.83
N SER A 622 -4.05 -59.54 5.67
CA SER A 622 -5.19 -58.73 5.24
C SER A 622 -5.45 -57.57 6.20
N ILE A 623 -5.63 -56.37 5.65
CA ILE A 623 -5.88 -55.14 6.43
C ILE A 623 -7.39 -54.84 6.40
N PRO A 624 -8.03 -54.44 7.51
CA PRO A 624 -9.48 -54.18 7.54
C PRO A 624 -9.98 -53.13 6.53
N SER A 625 -9.17 -52.10 6.22
CA SER A 625 -9.47 -51.10 5.19
C SER A 625 -9.43 -51.65 3.76
N LEU A 626 -8.69 -52.75 3.57
CA LEU A 626 -8.40 -53.44 2.33
C LEU A 626 -8.82 -54.90 2.41
N SER A 627 -10.12 -55.14 2.58
CA SER A 627 -10.63 -56.50 2.51
C SER A 627 -10.44 -57.08 1.11
N TRP A 628 -10.16 -58.38 1.04
CA TRP A 628 -9.98 -59.10 -0.21
C TRP A 628 -11.14 -58.84 -1.20
N ASN A 629 -12.38 -58.92 -0.71
CA ASN A 629 -13.58 -58.64 -1.53
C ASN A 629 -13.59 -57.23 -2.14
N LYS A 630 -13.13 -56.21 -1.41
CA LYS A 630 -13.09 -54.82 -1.93
C LYS A 630 -12.05 -54.68 -3.02
N LEU A 631 -10.85 -55.20 -2.80
CA LEU A 631 -9.77 -55.16 -3.80
C LEU A 631 -10.11 -55.98 -5.03
N PHE A 632 -10.69 -57.16 -4.86
CA PHE A 632 -11.21 -57.99 -5.95
C PHE A 632 -12.16 -57.20 -6.84
N GLU A 633 -13.15 -56.52 -6.25
CA GLU A 633 -14.11 -55.71 -6.99
C GLU A 633 -13.46 -54.48 -7.64
N ILE A 634 -12.47 -53.86 -7.01
CA ILE A 634 -11.71 -52.74 -7.57
C ILE A 634 -10.94 -53.20 -8.81
N TYR A 635 -10.13 -54.26 -8.71
CA TYR A 635 -9.36 -54.82 -9.83
C TYR A 635 -10.27 -55.20 -11.00
N ARG A 636 -11.38 -55.89 -10.72
CA ARG A 636 -12.36 -56.26 -11.74
C ARG A 636 -12.95 -55.02 -12.45
N LYS A 637 -13.29 -53.97 -11.69
CA LYS A 637 -13.90 -52.74 -12.22
C LYS A 637 -12.94 -51.81 -12.97
N ILE A 638 -11.64 -51.87 -12.67
CA ILE A 638 -10.64 -51.14 -13.45
C ILE A 638 -10.26 -51.90 -14.73
N GLY A 639 -10.72 -53.15 -14.92
CA GLY A 639 -10.58 -53.91 -16.16
C GLY A 639 -9.54 -55.03 -16.13
N VAL A 640 -9.19 -55.53 -14.94
CA VAL A 640 -8.36 -56.74 -14.81
C VAL A 640 -9.23 -57.97 -15.07
N ARG A 641 -8.72 -58.89 -15.88
CA ARG A 641 -9.43 -60.12 -16.26
C ARG A 641 -9.26 -61.19 -15.17
N THR A 642 -10.24 -62.09 -15.04
CA THR A 642 -10.08 -63.29 -14.21
C THR A 642 -9.31 -64.36 -14.98
N ILE A 643 -8.61 -65.25 -14.25
CA ILE A 643 -7.84 -66.31 -14.88
C ILE A 643 -8.75 -67.34 -15.56
N SER A 644 -9.90 -67.65 -14.95
CA SER A 644 -10.89 -68.59 -15.51
C SER A 644 -11.44 -68.17 -16.87
N GLU A 645 -11.67 -66.87 -17.08
CA GLU A 645 -12.17 -66.30 -18.34
C GLU A 645 -11.07 -66.13 -19.39
N SER A 646 -9.80 -66.07 -18.98
CA SER A 646 -8.66 -65.75 -19.86
C SER A 646 -7.94 -66.99 -20.40
N VAL A 647 -8.04 -68.12 -19.70
CA VAL A 647 -7.38 -69.37 -20.09
C VAL A 647 -8.22 -70.11 -21.12
N GLN A 648 -7.62 -70.43 -22.27
CA GLN A 648 -8.19 -71.35 -23.23
C GLN A 648 -7.76 -72.76 -22.88
N LYS A 649 -8.74 -73.61 -22.61
CA LYS A 649 -8.52 -75.05 -22.47
C LYS A 649 -8.52 -75.67 -23.86
N GLU A 650 -7.38 -76.18 -24.31
CA GLU A 650 -7.34 -76.95 -25.55
C GLU A 650 -7.90 -78.36 -25.29
N ASP A 651 -8.80 -78.79 -26.18
CA ASP A 651 -9.32 -80.15 -26.15
C ASP A 651 -8.19 -81.15 -26.38
N ILE A 652 -8.25 -82.24 -25.61
CA ILE A 652 -7.25 -83.30 -25.58
C ILE A 652 -7.02 -83.77 -27.02
N SER A 653 -5.79 -83.60 -27.51
CA SER A 653 -5.39 -84.10 -28.83
C SER A 653 -5.80 -85.56 -28.95
N LYS A 654 -6.61 -85.87 -29.96
CA LYS A 654 -7.16 -87.21 -30.25
C LYS A 654 -6.10 -88.28 -29.98
N LEU A 655 -6.19 -89.00 -28.86
CA LEU A 655 -5.32 -90.15 -28.61
C LEU A 655 -5.57 -91.16 -29.74
N GLU A 656 -4.53 -91.47 -30.52
CA GLU A 656 -4.62 -92.47 -31.57
C GLU A 656 -5.03 -93.81 -30.96
N ALA A 657 -6.00 -94.48 -31.58
CA ALA A 657 -6.64 -95.68 -31.03
C ALA A 657 -5.69 -96.88 -30.87
N SER A 658 -4.45 -96.79 -31.38
CA SER A 658 -3.43 -97.84 -31.38
C SER A 658 -2.73 -98.07 -30.04
N GLU A 659 -2.80 -97.15 -29.07
CA GLU A 659 -2.05 -97.22 -27.80
C GLU A 659 -2.89 -97.60 -26.57
N LEU A 660 -4.19 -97.83 -26.75
CA LEU A 660 -5.15 -97.96 -25.64
C LEU A 660 -5.56 -99.41 -25.37
N LYS A 661 -5.42 -99.86 -24.10
CA LYS A 661 -5.93 -101.16 -23.65
C LYS A 661 -7.39 -101.03 -23.22
N GLN A 662 -8.30 -101.75 -23.87
CA GLN A 662 -9.70 -101.80 -23.44
C GLN A 662 -9.83 -102.65 -22.16
N VAL A 663 -10.49 -102.09 -21.15
CA VAL A 663 -10.70 -102.75 -19.85
C VAL A 663 -12.01 -103.53 -19.88
N SER A 664 -12.05 -104.71 -19.26
CA SER A 664 -13.29 -105.49 -19.16
C SER A 664 -14.29 -104.84 -18.19
N GLN A 665 -15.61 -105.02 -18.40
CA GLN A 665 -16.64 -104.42 -17.52
C GLN A 665 -16.47 -104.81 -16.03
N LYS A 666 -15.91 -105.99 -15.73
CA LYS A 666 -15.61 -106.45 -14.35
C LYS A 666 -14.42 -105.75 -13.70
N GLU A 667 -13.54 -105.13 -14.48
CA GLU A 667 -12.37 -104.38 -14.01
C GLU A 667 -12.61 -102.85 -14.08
N SER A 668 -13.79 -102.42 -14.53
CA SER A 668 -14.16 -101.01 -14.61
C SER A 668 -14.68 -100.48 -13.28
N LEU A 669 -14.37 -99.22 -12.97
CA LEU A 669 -14.88 -98.49 -11.80
C LEU A 669 -16.40 -98.22 -11.87
N ILE A 670 -17.04 -98.58 -12.99
CA ILE A 670 -18.47 -98.41 -13.25
C ILE A 670 -19.21 -99.67 -12.77
N GLY A 671 -19.26 -99.83 -11.44
CA GLY A 671 -19.92 -100.94 -10.77
C GLY A 671 -21.34 -100.61 -10.29
N ARG A 672 -22.04 -101.63 -9.77
CA ARG A 672 -23.42 -101.50 -9.25
C ARG A 672 -23.55 -100.42 -8.17
N GLY A 673 -22.56 -100.28 -7.27
CA GLY A 673 -22.54 -99.25 -6.24
C GLY A 673 -22.57 -97.81 -6.78
N LEU A 674 -21.78 -97.51 -7.82
CA LEU A 674 -21.77 -96.20 -8.48
C LEU A 674 -23.12 -95.91 -9.16
N LEU A 675 -23.65 -96.87 -9.91
CA LEU A 675 -24.90 -96.68 -10.65
C LEU A 675 -26.10 -96.52 -9.72
N ARG A 676 -26.11 -97.27 -8.61
CA ARG A 676 -27.11 -97.13 -7.54
C ARG A 676 -27.09 -95.74 -6.91
N LEU A 677 -25.91 -95.21 -6.62
CA LEU A 677 -25.74 -93.86 -6.12
C LEU A 677 -26.25 -92.81 -7.11
N ILE A 678 -25.91 -92.95 -8.40
CA ILE A 678 -26.36 -92.04 -9.45
C ILE A 678 -27.87 -92.07 -9.58
N LEU A 679 -28.50 -93.26 -9.68
CA LEU A 679 -29.97 -93.36 -9.78
C LEU A 679 -30.67 -92.74 -8.57
N GLY A 680 -30.15 -92.98 -7.36
CA GLY A 680 -30.72 -92.37 -6.16
C GLY A 680 -30.52 -90.85 -6.08
N PHE A 681 -29.46 -90.32 -6.67
CA PHE A 681 -29.30 -88.86 -6.83
C PHE A 681 -30.27 -88.30 -7.87
N LEU A 682 -30.34 -88.90 -9.06
CA LEU A 682 -31.24 -88.47 -10.14
C LEU A 682 -32.73 -88.59 -9.79
N ALA A 683 -33.06 -89.45 -8.82
CA ALA A 683 -34.40 -89.61 -8.27
C ALA A 683 -34.81 -88.49 -7.31
N ASP A 684 -33.91 -87.57 -6.97
CA ASP A 684 -34.22 -86.41 -6.14
C ASP A 684 -35.25 -85.49 -6.85
N PRO A 685 -36.31 -85.05 -6.16
CA PRO A 685 -37.35 -84.20 -6.75
C PRO A 685 -36.83 -82.89 -7.37
N SER A 686 -35.66 -82.39 -6.95
CA SER A 686 -35.08 -81.15 -7.47
C SER A 686 -34.49 -81.28 -8.88
N ILE A 687 -34.24 -82.50 -9.37
CA ILE A 687 -33.61 -82.75 -10.68
C ILE A 687 -34.67 -82.96 -11.78
N GLU A 688 -35.93 -83.19 -11.41
CA GLU A 688 -37.08 -83.33 -12.32
C GLU A 688 -36.91 -84.41 -13.42
N MET A 689 -36.29 -85.55 -13.11
CA MET A 689 -36.11 -86.66 -14.07
C MET A 689 -37.10 -87.81 -13.87
N GLU A 690 -37.81 -88.21 -14.94
CA GLU A 690 -38.65 -89.40 -14.95
C GLU A 690 -37.82 -90.71 -14.99
N ALA A 691 -38.40 -91.84 -14.57
CA ALA A 691 -37.70 -93.12 -14.48
C ALA A 691 -36.98 -93.51 -15.77
N GLY A 692 -37.62 -93.33 -16.93
CA GLY A 692 -37.00 -93.63 -18.23
C GLY A 692 -35.76 -92.76 -18.53
N GLN A 693 -35.77 -91.49 -18.13
CA GLN A 693 -34.63 -90.57 -18.32
C GLN A 693 -33.47 -90.93 -17.39
N ARG A 694 -33.76 -91.28 -16.13
CA ARG A 694 -32.74 -91.72 -15.15
C ARG A 694 -32.05 -93.00 -15.62
N GLN A 695 -32.83 -93.96 -16.08
CA GLN A 695 -32.33 -95.24 -16.60
C GLN A 695 -31.52 -95.03 -17.87
N GLU A 696 -31.93 -94.15 -18.79
CA GLU A 696 -31.17 -93.86 -20.00
C GLU A 696 -29.82 -93.19 -19.70
N ALA A 697 -29.77 -92.27 -18.73
CA ALA A 697 -28.51 -91.64 -18.30
C ALA A 697 -27.50 -92.68 -17.76
N VAL A 698 -27.97 -93.64 -16.97
CA VAL A 698 -27.14 -94.75 -16.46
C VAL A 698 -26.83 -95.80 -17.51
N LYS A 699 -27.74 -96.05 -18.45
CA LYS A 699 -27.50 -96.92 -19.60
C LYS A 699 -26.40 -96.37 -20.51
N GLY A 700 -26.32 -95.04 -20.63
CA GLY A 700 -25.21 -94.34 -21.24
C GLY A 700 -23.86 -94.69 -20.60
N LEU A 701 -23.81 -94.83 -19.27
CA LEU A 701 -22.61 -95.26 -18.55
C LEU A 701 -22.30 -96.76 -18.69
N LEU A 702 -23.32 -97.62 -18.71
CA LEU A 702 -23.16 -99.07 -18.88
C LEU A 702 -22.60 -99.43 -20.27
N ASN A 703 -22.94 -98.64 -21.28
CA ASN A 703 -22.52 -98.85 -22.67
C ASN A 703 -21.13 -98.27 -22.99
N LEU A 704 -20.39 -97.79 -21.99
CA LEU A 704 -19.11 -97.13 -22.20
C LEU A 704 -17.97 -98.06 -22.51
N LYS A 705 -17.17 -97.63 -23.48
CA LYS A 705 -15.89 -98.23 -23.76
C LYS A 705 -14.85 -97.55 -22.89
N VAL A 706 -14.46 -98.23 -21.82
CA VAL A 706 -13.42 -97.78 -20.89
C VAL A 706 -12.06 -98.27 -21.38
N PHE A 707 -11.14 -97.34 -21.56
CA PHE A 707 -9.76 -97.62 -21.97
C PHE A 707 -8.78 -97.16 -20.89
N GLN A 708 -7.71 -97.93 -20.71
CA GLN A 708 -6.57 -97.55 -19.86
C GLN A 708 -5.37 -97.14 -20.71
N THR A 709 -4.71 -96.06 -20.27
CA THR A 709 -3.41 -95.59 -20.78
C THR A 709 -2.36 -95.66 -19.67
N GLU A 710 -1.12 -96.02 -20.02
CA GLU A 710 0.03 -95.91 -19.10
C GLU A 710 0.68 -94.52 -19.17
N ASP A 711 0.43 -93.76 -20.23
CA ASP A 711 0.90 -92.39 -20.38
C ASP A 711 -0.08 -91.37 -19.78
N PRO A 712 0.42 -90.31 -19.11
CA PRO A 712 -0.42 -89.29 -18.48
C PRO A 712 -1.18 -88.49 -19.52
N ILE A 713 -2.49 -88.33 -19.32
CA ILE A 713 -3.32 -87.50 -20.19
C ILE A 713 -3.02 -86.04 -19.85
N ALA A 714 -2.45 -85.29 -20.77
CA ALA A 714 -2.22 -83.86 -20.58
C ALA A 714 -3.40 -83.04 -21.11
N VAL A 715 -3.85 -82.07 -20.33
CA VAL A 715 -4.68 -80.96 -20.82
C VAL A 715 -3.80 -79.73 -20.91
N SER A 716 -3.80 -79.10 -22.07
CA SER A 716 -3.07 -77.85 -22.26
C SER A 716 -3.97 -76.67 -21.92
N TYR A 717 -3.49 -75.82 -21.02
CA TYR A 717 -4.06 -74.53 -20.70
C TYR A 717 -3.21 -73.47 -21.37
N ARG A 718 -3.78 -72.78 -22.36
CA ARG A 718 -3.13 -71.68 -23.06
C ARG A 718 -3.61 -70.35 -22.52
N LEU A 719 -2.69 -69.55 -22.01
CA LEU A 719 -2.93 -68.17 -21.62
C LEU A 719 -2.21 -67.25 -22.60
N SER A 720 -2.96 -66.36 -23.26
CA SER A 720 -2.40 -65.37 -24.19
C SER A 720 -2.20 -64.04 -23.48
N THR A 721 -0.95 -63.56 -23.41
CA THR A 721 -0.63 -62.20 -22.98
C THR A 721 -0.79 -61.22 -24.14
N THR A 722 -0.83 -59.93 -23.82
CA THR A 722 -0.93 -58.86 -24.82
C THR A 722 0.36 -58.63 -25.61
N THR A 723 1.51 -59.09 -25.09
CA THR A 723 2.79 -59.11 -25.81
C THR A 723 2.84 -60.18 -26.93
N GLY A 724 1.83 -61.05 -27.01
CA GLY A 724 1.79 -62.17 -27.95
C GLY A 724 2.55 -63.40 -27.45
N GLU A 725 3.07 -63.36 -26.21
CA GLU A 725 3.62 -64.53 -25.54
C GLU A 725 2.47 -65.43 -25.06
N THR A 726 2.49 -66.68 -25.47
CA THR A 726 1.52 -67.69 -25.04
C THR A 726 2.17 -68.56 -23.97
N MET A 727 1.60 -68.55 -22.77
CA MET A 727 1.99 -69.48 -21.71
C MET A 727 1.13 -70.73 -21.87
N ASP A 728 1.76 -71.80 -22.36
CA ASP A 728 1.14 -73.12 -22.48
C ASP A 728 1.55 -73.98 -21.28
N ILE A 729 0.57 -74.34 -20.45
CA ILE A 729 0.78 -75.20 -19.29
C ILE A 729 0.08 -76.52 -19.54
N ASN A 730 0.86 -77.59 -19.54
CA ASN A 730 0.33 -78.95 -19.59
C ASN A 730 0.06 -79.43 -18.17
N ALA A 731 -1.22 -79.49 -17.81
CA ALA A 731 -1.66 -80.09 -16.56
C ALA A 731 -1.97 -81.57 -16.79
N ARG A 732 -1.55 -82.41 -15.85
CA ARG A 732 -1.98 -83.82 -15.83
C ARG A 732 -3.46 -83.88 -15.50
N ARG A 733 -4.25 -84.47 -16.40
CA ARG A 733 -5.62 -84.89 -16.16
C ARG A 733 -5.63 -86.41 -16.13
N MET A 734 -6.30 -87.01 -15.15
CA MET A 734 -6.22 -88.46 -14.96
C MET A 734 -7.23 -89.21 -15.82
N MET A 735 -8.25 -88.52 -16.35
CA MET A 735 -9.33 -89.12 -17.14
C MET A 735 -9.87 -88.14 -18.17
N CYS A 736 -10.37 -88.66 -19.28
CA CYS A 736 -11.12 -87.90 -20.26
C CYS A 736 -12.33 -88.64 -20.80
N TRP A 737 -13.37 -87.86 -21.06
CA TRP A 737 -14.62 -88.32 -21.65
C TRP A 737 -14.76 -87.79 -23.06
N ASP A 738 -14.81 -88.70 -24.03
CA ASP A 738 -15.18 -88.42 -25.41
C ASP A 738 -16.66 -88.76 -25.58
N GLN A 739 -17.47 -87.69 -25.57
CA GLN A 739 -18.92 -87.77 -25.65
C GLN A 739 -19.41 -88.26 -27.01
N GLU A 740 -18.70 -87.93 -28.10
CA GLU A 740 -19.13 -88.30 -29.46
C GLU A 740 -19.02 -89.82 -29.69
N ASN A 741 -18.02 -90.45 -29.05
CA ASN A 741 -17.72 -91.87 -29.24
C ASN A 741 -18.06 -92.76 -28.04
N PHE A 742 -18.70 -92.21 -26.99
CA PHE A 742 -19.01 -92.92 -25.74
C PHE A 742 -17.78 -93.64 -25.16
N LYS A 743 -16.65 -92.92 -25.15
CA LYS A 743 -15.33 -93.45 -24.81
C LYS A 743 -14.78 -92.72 -23.59
N LEU A 744 -14.48 -93.49 -22.55
CA LEU A 744 -13.80 -93.00 -21.35
C LEU A 744 -12.36 -93.51 -21.38
N VAL A 745 -11.38 -92.59 -21.38
CA VAL A 745 -9.96 -92.96 -21.23
C VAL A 745 -9.53 -92.59 -19.81
N MET A 746 -8.90 -93.53 -19.13
CA MET A 746 -8.40 -93.36 -17.77
C MET A 746 -6.92 -93.68 -17.74
N GLU A 747 -6.15 -92.86 -17.05
CA GLU A 747 -4.78 -93.17 -16.72
C GLU A 747 -4.75 -94.30 -15.68
N LYS A 748 -3.83 -95.25 -15.82
CA LYS A 748 -3.68 -96.35 -14.87
C LYS A 748 -3.38 -95.79 -13.46
N MET A 749 -4.24 -96.13 -12.51
CA MET A 749 -4.10 -95.67 -11.13
C MET A 749 -2.86 -96.31 -10.48
N GLU A 750 -1.84 -95.51 -10.19
CA GLU A 750 -0.72 -95.94 -9.35
C GLU A 750 -1.05 -95.75 -7.88
N MET A 751 -1.18 -96.86 -7.14
CA MET A 751 -1.50 -96.87 -5.70
C MET A 751 -0.33 -96.42 -4.79
N SER A 752 0.73 -95.86 -5.36
CA SER A 752 1.99 -95.50 -4.67
C SER A 752 1.98 -94.12 -4.01
N GLY A 753 1.05 -93.22 -4.36
CA GLY A 753 1.03 -91.81 -3.94
C GLY A 753 0.25 -91.46 -2.66
N GLY A 754 -0.31 -92.47 -1.96
CA GLY A 754 -1.06 -92.28 -0.71
C GLY A 754 -2.37 -91.47 -0.87
N HIS A 755 -2.85 -90.87 0.23
CA HIS A 755 -4.15 -90.17 0.25
C HIS A 755 -4.26 -88.99 -0.73
N LYS A 756 -3.15 -88.31 -1.05
CA LYS A 756 -3.14 -87.18 -2.00
C LYS A 756 -3.47 -87.64 -3.42
N SER A 757 -2.82 -88.68 -3.93
CA SER A 757 -3.11 -89.18 -5.29
C SER A 757 -4.52 -89.78 -5.36
N THR A 758 -4.98 -90.46 -4.30
CA THR A 758 -6.33 -91.02 -4.25
C THR A 758 -7.40 -89.93 -4.30
N ILE A 759 -7.25 -88.83 -3.55
CA ILE A 759 -8.24 -87.74 -3.55
C ILE A 759 -8.23 -86.97 -4.88
N GLU A 760 -7.06 -86.75 -5.50
CA GLU A 760 -6.96 -86.12 -6.81
C GLU A 760 -7.65 -86.98 -7.88
N TYR A 761 -7.35 -88.28 -7.92
CA TYR A 761 -7.96 -89.23 -8.87
C TYR A 761 -9.47 -89.36 -8.68
N ALA A 762 -9.94 -89.48 -7.43
CA ALA A 762 -11.36 -89.52 -7.10
C ALA A 762 -12.10 -88.23 -7.51
N THR A 763 -11.43 -87.06 -7.42
CA THR A 763 -12.01 -85.78 -7.83
C THR A 763 -12.23 -85.74 -9.33
N VAL A 764 -11.19 -86.09 -10.11
CA VAL A 764 -11.27 -86.11 -11.57
C VAL A 764 -12.30 -87.14 -12.06
N PHE A 765 -12.32 -88.34 -11.46
CA PHE A 765 -13.33 -89.36 -11.77
C PHE A 765 -14.75 -88.83 -11.53
N ALA A 766 -14.99 -88.26 -10.36
CA ALA A 766 -16.31 -87.80 -10.00
C ALA A 766 -16.81 -86.65 -10.89
N GLU A 767 -15.94 -85.70 -11.25
CA GLU A 767 -16.26 -84.61 -12.18
C GLU A 767 -16.63 -85.16 -13.57
N VAL A 768 -15.78 -86.00 -14.14
CA VAL A 768 -15.97 -86.55 -15.49
C VAL A 768 -17.25 -87.39 -15.57
N ILE A 769 -17.52 -88.24 -14.57
CA ILE A 769 -18.75 -89.05 -14.55
C ILE A 769 -20.00 -88.18 -14.32
N SER A 770 -19.92 -87.15 -13.47
CA SER A 770 -21.06 -86.28 -13.23
C SER A 770 -21.42 -85.44 -14.46
N GLU A 771 -20.42 -84.92 -15.16
CA GLU A 771 -20.59 -84.24 -16.46
C GLU A 771 -21.20 -85.19 -17.51
N ALA A 772 -20.73 -86.43 -17.56
CA ALA A 772 -21.23 -87.43 -18.51
C ALA A 772 -22.70 -87.80 -18.28
N VAL A 773 -23.16 -87.81 -17.02
CA VAL A 773 -24.52 -88.20 -16.63
C VAL A 773 -25.53 -87.06 -16.80
N LEU A 774 -25.19 -85.86 -16.36
CA LEU A 774 -26.14 -84.74 -16.21
C LEU A 774 -26.19 -83.82 -17.44
N GLN A 775 -25.76 -84.28 -18.61
CA GLN A 775 -25.61 -83.49 -19.85
C GLN A 775 -26.70 -82.41 -20.02
N GLY A 776 -26.36 -81.14 -19.73
CA GLY A 776 -27.26 -79.99 -19.84
C GLY A 776 -27.83 -79.43 -18.52
N ASN A 777 -27.69 -80.12 -17.39
CA ASN A 777 -28.15 -79.68 -16.06
C ASN A 777 -26.96 -79.34 -15.14
N GLY A 778 -26.25 -78.27 -15.52
CA GLY A 778 -24.97 -77.87 -14.91
C GLY A 778 -25.02 -77.61 -13.40
N ASP A 779 -26.17 -77.16 -12.90
CA ASP A 779 -26.36 -76.76 -11.50
C ASP A 779 -26.19 -77.92 -10.51
N HIS A 780 -26.36 -79.17 -10.97
CA HIS A 780 -26.28 -80.37 -10.14
C HIS A 780 -24.99 -81.18 -10.29
N ILE A 781 -24.14 -80.84 -11.26
CA ILE A 781 -22.87 -81.56 -11.53
C ILE A 781 -21.96 -81.56 -10.30
N SER A 782 -21.76 -80.40 -9.66
CA SER A 782 -20.92 -80.29 -8.47
C SER A 782 -21.46 -81.10 -7.28
N ALA A 783 -22.79 -81.17 -7.14
CA ALA A 783 -23.44 -81.91 -6.07
C ALA A 783 -23.27 -83.43 -6.25
N LEU A 784 -23.48 -83.92 -7.48
CA LEU A 784 -23.26 -85.31 -7.84
C LEU A 784 -21.77 -85.69 -7.72
N ALA A 785 -20.86 -84.83 -8.19
CA ALA A 785 -19.42 -85.07 -8.11
C ALA A 785 -18.94 -85.21 -6.66
N LYS A 786 -19.47 -84.41 -5.72
CA LYS A 786 -19.16 -84.57 -4.29
C LYS A 786 -19.58 -85.94 -3.75
N LEU A 787 -20.73 -86.45 -4.17
CA LEU A 787 -21.23 -87.76 -3.75
C LEU A 787 -20.44 -88.90 -4.37
N ILE A 788 -20.19 -88.84 -5.68
CA ILE A 788 -19.38 -89.84 -6.39
C ILE A 788 -17.96 -89.87 -5.83
N LYS A 789 -17.35 -88.71 -5.54
CA LYS A 789 -16.02 -88.63 -4.91
C LYS A 789 -15.99 -89.32 -3.55
N LEU A 790 -16.99 -89.08 -2.70
CA LEU A 790 -17.09 -89.75 -1.40
C LEU A 790 -17.28 -91.26 -1.55
N ALA A 791 -18.14 -91.69 -2.48
CA ALA A 791 -18.36 -93.11 -2.74
C ALA A 791 -17.15 -93.81 -3.36
N PHE A 792 -16.37 -93.10 -4.18
CA PHE A 792 -15.11 -93.59 -4.74
C PHE A 792 -14.09 -93.87 -3.64
N LEU A 793 -13.98 -92.98 -2.64
CA LEU A 793 -13.11 -93.19 -1.47
C LEU A 793 -13.58 -94.33 -0.56
N LEU A 794 -14.79 -94.84 -0.76
CA LEU A 794 -15.37 -96.01 -0.08
C LEU A 794 -15.38 -97.25 -0.99
N ASP A 795 -14.58 -97.25 -2.06
CA ASP A 795 -14.46 -98.33 -3.05
C ASP A 795 -15.79 -98.72 -3.72
N PHE A 796 -16.78 -97.81 -3.72
CA PHE A 796 -18.15 -98.08 -4.13
C PHE A 796 -18.80 -99.30 -3.45
N ASP A 797 -18.38 -99.64 -2.23
CA ASP A 797 -18.98 -100.71 -1.44
C ASP A 797 -20.48 -100.49 -1.27
N GLU A 798 -21.30 -101.51 -1.57
CA GLU A 798 -22.75 -101.33 -1.64
C GLU A 798 -23.40 -101.00 -0.30
N GLU A 799 -22.87 -101.51 0.82
CA GLU A 799 -23.40 -101.21 2.16
C GLU A 799 -23.01 -99.81 2.59
N ALA A 800 -21.76 -99.42 2.35
CA ALA A 800 -21.23 -98.09 2.62
C ALA A 800 -21.92 -97.02 1.76
N VAL A 801 -22.10 -97.28 0.46
CA VAL A 801 -22.87 -96.42 -0.46
C VAL A 801 -24.33 -96.36 -0.02
N GLY A 802 -24.93 -97.48 0.38
CA GLY A 802 -26.29 -97.51 0.91
C GLY A 802 -26.46 -96.62 2.16
N PHE A 803 -25.47 -96.62 3.06
CA PHE A 803 -25.46 -95.69 4.20
C PHE A 803 -25.26 -94.23 3.76
N LEU A 804 -24.32 -93.96 2.84
CA LEU A 804 -24.08 -92.62 2.29
C LEU A 804 -25.36 -92.03 1.68
N MET A 805 -26.07 -92.83 0.87
CA MET A 805 -27.34 -92.45 0.26
C MET A 805 -28.39 -92.10 1.31
N ARG A 806 -28.59 -92.95 2.34
CA ARG A 806 -29.51 -92.66 3.45
C ARG A 806 -29.13 -91.38 4.20
N SER A 807 -27.84 -91.15 4.44
CA SER A 807 -27.36 -89.93 5.13
C SER A 807 -27.62 -88.64 4.33
N LYS A 808 -27.86 -88.77 3.02
CA LYS A 808 -28.15 -87.67 2.09
C LYS A 808 -29.60 -87.66 1.63
N ASN A 809 -30.47 -88.48 2.25
CA ASN A 809 -31.87 -88.66 1.89
C ASN A 809 -32.11 -89.11 0.43
N LEU A 810 -31.16 -89.85 -0.14
CA LEU A 810 -31.27 -90.41 -1.49
C LEU A 810 -31.90 -91.80 -1.42
N GLN A 811 -32.83 -92.08 -2.33
CA GLN A 811 -33.50 -93.36 -2.44
C GLN A 811 -33.58 -93.80 -3.90
N VAL A 812 -33.48 -95.10 -4.13
CA VAL A 812 -33.70 -95.70 -5.46
C VAL A 812 -35.12 -96.26 -5.48
N PHE A 813 -35.89 -95.96 -6.52
CA PHE A 813 -37.24 -96.47 -6.69
C PHE A 813 -37.23 -97.92 -7.23
N MET A 814 -38.36 -98.62 -7.09
CA MET A 814 -38.45 -100.04 -7.44
C MET A 814 -38.12 -100.33 -8.91
N GLU A 815 -38.52 -99.44 -9.82
CA GLU A 815 -38.29 -99.56 -11.26
C GLU A 815 -36.78 -99.47 -11.59
N ASP A 816 -36.04 -98.66 -10.83
CA ASP A 816 -34.61 -98.45 -10.99
C ASP A 816 -33.79 -99.60 -10.36
N GLU A 817 -34.26 -100.20 -9.26
CA GLU A 817 -33.68 -101.43 -8.69
C GLU A 817 -33.89 -102.65 -9.59
N GLU A 818 -35.05 -102.76 -10.25
CA GLU A 818 -35.31 -103.81 -11.24
C GLU A 818 -34.39 -103.66 -12.46
N PHE A 819 -34.22 -102.42 -12.95
CA PHE A 819 -33.26 -102.10 -14.00
C PHE A 819 -31.82 -102.50 -13.60
N LEU A 820 -31.34 -102.10 -12.42
CA LEU A 820 -30.02 -102.49 -11.92
C LEU A 820 -29.87 -104.01 -11.80
N SER A 821 -30.89 -104.71 -11.31
CA SER A 821 -30.86 -106.17 -11.14
C SER A 821 -30.78 -106.89 -12.50
N SER A 822 -31.48 -106.38 -13.52
CA SER A 822 -31.41 -106.90 -14.89
C SER A 822 -30.04 -106.68 -15.54
N ALA A 823 -29.39 -105.53 -15.28
CA ALA A 823 -28.10 -105.17 -15.86
C ALA A 823 -26.92 -106.00 -15.32
N PHE A 824 -27.04 -106.55 -14.10
CA PHE A 824 -25.98 -107.33 -13.43
C PHE A 824 -26.35 -108.80 -13.13
N SER A 825 -27.39 -109.35 -13.78
CA SER A 825 -27.83 -110.74 -13.57
C SER A 825 -26.73 -111.77 -13.93
N VAL A 826 -26.42 -112.65 -12.97
CA VAL A 826 -25.33 -113.63 -13.02
C VAL A 826 -25.69 -114.82 -13.92
N GLU A 827 -25.01 -114.98 -15.06
CA GLU A 827 -25.02 -116.24 -15.81
C GLU A 827 -24.14 -117.30 -15.12
N GLY A 828 -24.78 -118.36 -14.61
CA GLY A 828 -24.26 -119.74 -14.65
C GLY A 828 -23.62 -120.34 -13.38
N ARG A 829 -24.41 -121.10 -12.60
CA ARG A 829 -24.00 -122.37 -11.94
C ARG A 829 -25.25 -123.22 -11.59
N PRO A 830 -25.40 -124.45 -12.12
CA PRO A 830 -26.33 -125.45 -11.59
C PRO A 830 -25.62 -126.53 -10.74
N ASP A 831 -26.42 -127.16 -9.87
CA ASP A 831 -26.28 -128.50 -9.28
C ASP A 831 -25.39 -128.72 -8.03
N LEU A 832 -26.01 -128.84 -6.84
CA LEU A 832 -26.35 -130.11 -6.15
C LEU A 832 -26.65 -129.94 -4.63
N LEU A 833 -27.87 -130.37 -4.24
CA LEU A 833 -28.31 -131.14 -3.03
C LEU A 833 -27.79 -130.72 -1.63
N VAL A 834 -28.66 -130.26 -0.71
CA VAL A 834 -29.52 -131.02 0.24
C VAL A 834 -28.75 -131.98 1.16
N GLU A 835 -28.65 -131.61 2.44
CA GLU A 835 -28.94 -132.42 3.65
C GLU A 835 -28.74 -131.50 4.88
N GLU A 836 -29.81 -130.98 5.48
CA GLU A 836 -30.53 -131.54 6.64
C GLU A 836 -29.76 -131.59 7.99
N LEU A 837 -30.33 -130.84 8.94
CA LEU A 837 -30.47 -131.11 10.39
C LEU A 837 -29.21 -130.99 11.28
N SER A 838 -29.08 -129.90 12.05
CA SER A 838 -29.56 -129.75 13.45
C SER A 838 -28.45 -130.09 14.49
N PRO A 839 -28.53 -129.69 15.78
CA PRO A 839 -27.94 -128.44 16.26
C PRO A 839 -27.02 -128.62 17.48
N ALA A 840 -26.17 -127.62 17.74
CA ALA A 840 -25.80 -127.14 19.09
C ALA A 840 -25.15 -125.78 18.95
#